data_AF-A0A949MMP1-F1
#
_entry.id   AF-A0A949MMP1-F1
#
_cell.length_a   1.000
_cell.length_b   1.000
_cell.length_c   1.000
_cell.angle_alpha   90.00
_cell.angle_beta   90.00
_cell.angle_gamma   90.00
#
_symmetry.space_group_name_H-M   'P 1'
#
loop_
_entity.id
_entity.type
_entity.pdbx_description
1 polymer ?
#
loop_
_entity_poly.entity_id
_entity_poly.type
_entity_poly.pdbx_seq_one_letter_code
_entity_poly.pdbx_strand_id
1 'polypeptide(L)'
;MTQFYTPPESNLVEKISSQASQAHTDSSIKLGAEAFLQSAVQQPLDGLTQLVNHVADKKILPDPQLFKAPKQAEFGSGGWLAETIGSGLGAAIPYMAVEVATRGALGKAGSMAEGTGVMRAINMSTEEAATAGNLAKALRFAAPAGKMAVNGAVFGLVLTPSSDASQGFWAQREKAAASSAITFGTMGLTGAGLMAGAEARLGLPMTNQAFALSYKGIGVRLGANALGGSVGGLASAESNSLLAGKGFATKEEVGHSMASFMVTGAALDAMHLGGDYYQAAKAVARTRELTAPPKLNPADQQMLEKMQQAHFQYFHEESDPVTGLTKDRSTDQSPASIAAVGFSLTAHGVAADHGWISREQAADYSLKVLDNLWSSKQGDDAQGTSGTHGLFYHFLDPKTGLRQGQNEVSTIDTALLMGGVLYARNYFDGASPKETQIRDLSNKLYNRVEWNWATNEDGRLSMGWTPEDGFIKSDWQAYNEAHILLLLGMGSPTHPLPATMWEKYMSTAKLTDQYGQKNLEFGPMFGHQYTQVWMDFRGKLDATNKKLGFDYFENSRRAALAQHAYAVANPQGWRGYGALDWGLTASDGPAEVTKIVDGKEREFHTYNARGFPNAPDDGTIAPTAAAASLPFAPEIVMPTLKHWLTERPEIFGHQGFADAFNPTFDSAKPSGWIDAERLGIDQGPILLMTENYRHGSIWQKMQNDANLQTALDKAGFTRRPIAAPGVNWLSQFMSGQPAS
;
A
#
# COMPACT_ATOMS: atom_id res chain seq x y z
N MET A 1 40.66 22.48 10.33
CA MET A 1 40.76 23.17 9.02
C MET A 1 39.77 24.33 8.96
N THR A 2 39.87 25.28 9.91
CA THR A 2 38.93 26.40 10.06
C THR A 2 39.62 27.75 9.83
N GLN A 3 40.77 27.75 9.15
CA GLN A 3 41.59 28.95 8.90
C GLN A 3 42.11 29.07 7.45
N PHE A 4 41.57 28.30 6.51
CA PHE A 4 41.83 28.52 5.08
C PHE A 4 40.49 28.60 4.35
N TYR A 5 40.33 29.65 3.54
CA TYR A 5 39.14 30.06 2.76
C TYR A 5 38.14 30.99 3.47
N THR A 6 38.36 32.30 3.30
CA THR A 6 37.28 33.28 3.23
C THR A 6 36.38 32.92 2.03
N PRO A 7 35.04 32.92 2.17
CA PRO A 7 34.13 32.65 1.06
C PRO A 7 34.36 33.66 -0.09
N PRO A 8 34.07 33.29 -1.35
CA PRO A 8 33.97 34.27 -2.42
C PRO A 8 32.96 35.36 -2.00
N GLU A 9 33.20 36.59 -2.45
CA GLU A 9 32.43 37.80 -2.09
C GLU A 9 30.94 37.54 -1.88
N SER A 10 30.35 38.17 -0.86
CA SER A 10 28.92 38.16 -0.52
C SER A 10 27.98 38.51 -1.69
N ASN A 11 28.54 38.95 -2.82
CA ASN A 11 27.88 39.32 -4.05
C ASN A 11 27.55 38.12 -4.97
N LEU A 12 28.16 36.94 -4.80
CA LEU A 12 27.97 35.79 -5.71
C LEU A 12 26.59 35.13 -5.56
N VAL A 13 26.15 34.96 -4.31
CA VAL A 13 24.84 34.36 -3.98
C VAL A 13 23.69 35.29 -4.37
N GLU A 14 23.83 36.60 -4.14
CA GLU A 14 22.87 37.62 -4.60
C GLU A 14 22.80 37.69 -6.13
N LYS A 15 23.93 37.64 -6.85
CA LYS A 15 23.96 37.57 -8.32
C LYS A 15 23.27 36.34 -8.88
N ILE A 16 23.51 35.17 -8.29
CA ILE A 16 22.88 33.90 -8.72
C ILE A 16 21.37 33.96 -8.45
N SER A 17 20.94 34.54 -7.33
CA SER A 17 19.53 34.72 -7.00
C SER A 17 18.81 35.72 -7.93
N SER A 18 19.44 36.83 -8.33
CA SER A 18 18.84 37.81 -9.25
C SER A 18 18.79 37.33 -10.71
N GLN A 19 19.77 36.52 -11.12
CA GLN A 19 19.85 35.84 -12.42
C GLN A 19 18.74 34.77 -12.56
N ALA A 20 18.45 34.02 -11.50
CA ALA A 20 17.50 32.90 -11.53
C ALA A 20 16.09 33.35 -11.91
N SER A 21 15.66 34.55 -11.49
CA SER A 21 14.37 35.13 -11.90
C SER A 21 14.31 35.53 -13.38
N GLN A 22 15.45 35.59 -14.09
CA GLN A 22 15.53 35.93 -15.52
C GLN A 22 15.64 34.69 -16.44
N ALA A 23 15.81 33.49 -15.89
CA ALA A 23 16.04 32.25 -16.66
C ALA A 23 14.79 31.67 -17.36
N HIS A 24 13.65 32.37 -17.32
CA HIS A 24 12.38 31.93 -17.92
C HIS A 24 12.22 32.27 -19.41
N THR A 25 13.29 32.66 -20.10
CA THR A 25 13.25 32.90 -21.56
C THR A 25 13.26 31.57 -22.33
N ASP A 26 12.52 31.50 -23.44
CA ASP A 26 12.49 30.32 -24.34
C ASP A 26 13.91 29.87 -24.78
N SER A 27 14.83 30.83 -24.90
CA SER A 27 16.24 30.58 -25.23
C SER A 27 17.01 29.85 -24.12
N SER A 28 16.77 30.18 -22.85
CA SER A 28 17.45 29.55 -21.71
C SER A 28 16.89 28.14 -21.46
N ILE A 29 15.57 27.96 -21.61
CA ILE A 29 14.91 26.64 -21.50
C ILE A 29 15.44 25.69 -22.58
N LYS A 30 15.55 26.17 -23.83
CA LYS A 30 16.10 25.37 -24.93
C LYS A 30 17.55 24.97 -24.66
N LEU A 31 18.38 25.90 -24.19
CA LEU A 31 19.78 25.62 -23.86
C LEU A 31 19.89 24.57 -22.75
N GLY A 32 19.05 24.65 -21.71
CA GLY A 32 19.00 23.64 -20.65
C GLY A 32 18.56 22.26 -21.15
N ALA A 33 17.58 22.19 -22.05
CA ALA A 33 17.14 20.93 -22.66
C ALA A 33 18.23 20.30 -23.55
N GLU A 34 18.95 21.11 -24.34
CA GLU A 34 20.09 20.66 -25.14
C GLU A 34 21.23 20.14 -24.24
N ALA A 35 21.54 20.86 -23.16
CA ALA A 35 22.55 20.47 -22.18
C ALA A 35 22.18 19.17 -21.43
N PHE A 36 20.89 18.98 -21.13
CA PHE A 36 20.35 17.75 -20.57
C PHE A 36 20.53 16.57 -21.51
N LEU A 37 20.10 16.67 -22.77
CA LEU A 37 20.22 15.58 -23.76
C LEU A 37 21.68 15.24 -24.03
N GLN A 38 22.54 16.27 -24.06
CA GLN A 38 23.98 16.09 -24.22
C GLN A 38 24.58 15.26 -23.07
N SER A 39 24.21 15.56 -21.82
CA SER A 39 24.77 14.90 -20.63
C SER A 39 24.10 13.56 -20.30
N ALA A 40 22.80 13.40 -20.60
CA ALA A 40 22.04 12.19 -20.33
C ALA A 40 22.26 11.08 -21.37
N VAL A 41 22.49 11.46 -22.63
CA VAL A 41 22.48 10.52 -23.75
C VAL A 41 23.76 10.59 -24.57
N GLN A 42 24.14 11.76 -25.06
CA GLN A 42 25.24 11.89 -26.01
C GLN A 42 26.60 11.53 -25.38
N GLN A 43 26.97 12.15 -24.25
CA GLN A 43 28.25 11.90 -23.58
C GLN A 43 28.42 10.44 -23.11
N PRO A 44 27.44 9.81 -22.43
CA PRO A 44 27.57 8.39 -22.05
C PRO A 44 27.73 7.47 -23.27
N LEU A 45 27.02 7.77 -24.36
CA LEU A 45 27.09 6.99 -25.59
C LEU A 45 28.46 7.14 -26.28
N ASP A 46 29.01 8.35 -26.31
CA ASP A 46 30.39 8.59 -26.78
C ASP A 46 31.40 7.85 -25.90
N GLY A 47 31.22 7.90 -24.58
CA GLY A 47 32.05 7.20 -23.61
C GLY A 47 32.07 5.69 -23.84
N LEU A 48 30.90 5.08 -24.02
CA LEU A 48 30.77 3.64 -24.30
C LEU A 48 31.33 3.27 -25.66
N THR A 49 31.05 4.07 -26.69
CA THR A 49 31.51 3.82 -28.06
C THR A 49 33.04 3.84 -28.13
N GLN A 50 33.67 4.84 -27.51
CA GLN A 50 35.12 4.93 -27.41
C GLN A 50 35.72 3.74 -26.67
N LEU A 51 35.11 3.32 -25.55
CA LEU A 51 35.57 2.17 -24.77
C LEU A 51 35.52 0.87 -25.58
N VAL A 52 34.40 0.60 -26.25
CA VAL A 52 34.23 -0.59 -27.08
C VAL A 52 35.23 -0.60 -28.24
N ASN A 53 35.38 0.54 -28.94
CA ASN A 53 36.32 0.64 -30.06
C ASN A 53 37.78 0.50 -29.62
N HIS A 54 38.13 0.99 -28.43
CA HIS A 54 39.47 0.85 -27.88
C HIS A 54 39.77 -0.60 -27.46
N VAL A 55 38.86 -1.25 -26.71
CA VAL A 55 39.01 -2.65 -26.27
C VAL A 55 39.06 -3.61 -27.46
N ALA A 56 38.33 -3.31 -28.54
CA ALA A 56 38.34 -4.12 -29.75
C ALA A 56 39.57 -3.91 -30.65
N ASP A 57 40.45 -2.96 -30.30
CA ASP A 57 41.58 -2.49 -31.13
C ASP A 57 41.17 -2.18 -32.58
N LYS A 58 39.92 -1.77 -32.77
CA LYS A 58 39.29 -1.52 -34.07
C LYS A 58 38.04 -0.67 -33.91
N LYS A 59 37.81 0.23 -34.87
CA LYS A 59 36.55 1.00 -34.95
C LYS A 59 35.40 0.11 -35.43
N ILE A 60 34.72 -0.54 -34.48
CA ILE A 60 33.57 -1.42 -34.73
C ILE A 60 32.26 -0.63 -34.67
N LEU A 61 32.17 0.37 -33.79
CA LEU A 61 31.02 1.23 -33.64
C LEU A 61 31.29 2.62 -34.27
N PRO A 62 30.32 3.20 -35.00
CA PRO A 62 30.43 4.56 -35.52
C PRO A 62 30.34 5.57 -34.38
N ASP A 63 30.93 6.77 -34.55
CA ASP A 63 30.80 7.86 -33.57
C ASP A 63 29.38 8.46 -33.69
N PRO A 64 28.48 8.21 -32.74
CA PRO A 64 27.11 8.67 -32.85
C PRO A 64 27.06 10.17 -32.60
N GLN A 65 26.40 10.94 -33.47
CA GLN A 65 26.11 12.35 -33.23
C GLN A 65 24.60 12.57 -33.23
N LEU A 66 23.96 12.15 -32.14
CA LEU A 66 22.52 12.29 -31.94
C LEU A 66 22.16 13.72 -31.51
N PHE A 67 23.00 14.33 -30.67
CA PHE A 67 22.80 15.68 -30.15
C PHE A 67 24.08 16.50 -30.30
N LYS A 68 23.93 17.79 -30.62
CA LYS A 68 25.06 18.73 -30.69
C LYS A 68 25.31 19.32 -29.32
N ALA A 69 26.60 19.47 -28.97
CA ALA A 69 26.98 20.19 -27.76
C ALA A 69 26.46 21.63 -27.82
N PRO A 70 25.77 22.12 -26.77
CA PRO A 70 25.32 23.50 -26.71
C PRO A 70 26.53 24.46 -26.67
N LYS A 71 26.32 25.71 -27.08
CA LYS A 71 27.33 26.75 -26.89
C LYS A 71 27.40 27.09 -25.39
N GLN A 72 28.60 27.05 -24.82
CA GLN A 72 28.82 27.39 -23.42
C GLN A 72 28.34 28.82 -23.13
N ALA A 73 27.44 28.95 -22.17
CA ALA A 73 26.95 30.23 -21.71
C ALA A 73 27.94 30.89 -20.74
N GLU A 74 27.91 32.22 -20.69
CA GLU A 74 28.75 33.01 -19.79
C GLU A 74 28.42 32.70 -18.32
N PHE A 75 29.46 32.44 -17.51
CA PHE A 75 29.31 32.07 -16.10
C PHE A 75 28.45 33.08 -15.34
N GLY A 76 27.48 32.57 -14.57
CA GLY A 76 26.55 33.42 -13.85
C GLY A 76 25.55 34.16 -14.74
N SER A 77 25.28 33.73 -15.97
CA SER A 77 24.13 34.20 -16.77
C SER A 77 22.90 33.30 -16.57
N GLY A 78 21.71 33.76 -17.01
CA GLY A 78 20.50 32.91 -17.05
C GLY A 78 20.66 31.67 -17.94
N GLY A 79 21.43 31.80 -19.04
CA GLY A 79 21.82 30.67 -19.89
C GLY A 79 22.73 29.68 -19.16
N TRP A 80 23.75 30.17 -18.44
CA TRP A 80 24.64 29.31 -17.65
C TRP A 80 23.89 28.56 -16.55
N LEU A 81 22.92 29.21 -15.90
CA LEU A 81 22.08 28.55 -14.91
C LEU A 81 21.26 27.41 -15.53
N ALA A 82 20.61 27.67 -16.68
CA ALA A 82 19.82 26.66 -17.37
C ALA A 82 20.68 25.51 -17.93
N GLU A 83 21.85 25.81 -18.49
CA GLU A 83 22.84 24.83 -18.96
C GLU A 83 23.36 23.95 -17.81
N THR A 84 23.63 24.55 -16.65
CA THR A 84 24.11 23.85 -15.44
C THR A 84 23.04 22.94 -14.86
N ILE A 85 21.80 23.41 -14.77
CA ILE A 85 20.66 22.59 -14.33
C ILE A 85 20.45 21.43 -15.31
N GLY A 86 20.36 21.73 -16.61
CA GLY A 86 20.19 20.75 -17.67
C GLY A 86 21.25 19.67 -17.64
N SER A 87 22.53 20.06 -17.66
CA SER A 87 23.67 19.12 -17.63
C SER A 87 23.70 18.29 -16.35
N GLY A 88 23.47 18.92 -15.20
CA GLY A 88 23.49 18.25 -13.90
C GLY A 88 22.37 17.22 -13.75
N LEU A 89 21.15 17.58 -14.14
CA LEU A 89 20.01 16.64 -14.18
C LEU A 89 20.23 15.54 -15.21
N GLY A 90 20.81 15.87 -16.36
CA GLY A 90 21.13 14.92 -17.42
C GLY A 90 22.13 13.88 -16.97
N ALA A 91 23.21 14.28 -16.29
CA ALA A 91 24.24 13.38 -15.77
C ALA A 91 23.74 12.44 -14.65
N ALA A 92 22.67 12.79 -13.95
CA ALA A 92 22.08 11.94 -12.92
C ALA A 92 21.49 10.64 -13.49
N ILE A 93 20.97 10.66 -14.71
CA ILE A 93 20.37 9.49 -15.38
C ILE A 93 21.39 8.35 -15.62
N PRO A 94 22.50 8.57 -16.33
CA PRO A 94 23.52 7.56 -16.53
C PRO A 94 24.17 7.12 -15.21
N TYR A 95 24.31 8.02 -14.22
CA TYR A 95 24.77 7.64 -12.87
C TYR A 95 23.80 6.68 -12.18
N MET A 96 22.48 6.92 -12.25
CA MET A 96 21.47 5.99 -11.73
C MET A 96 21.49 4.63 -12.45
N ALA A 97 21.76 4.61 -13.76
CA ALA A 97 21.93 3.37 -14.51
C ALA A 97 23.15 2.57 -14.00
N VAL A 98 24.26 3.24 -13.70
CA VAL A 98 25.43 2.62 -13.03
C VAL A 98 25.05 2.09 -11.64
N GLU A 99 24.25 2.82 -10.87
CA GLU A 99 23.79 2.35 -9.56
C GLU A 99 22.92 1.08 -9.67
N VAL A 100 22.03 0.99 -10.65
CA VAL A 100 21.20 -0.20 -10.87
C VAL A 100 22.07 -1.38 -11.31
N ALA A 101 23.00 -1.15 -12.24
CA ALA A 101 23.91 -2.19 -12.74
C ALA A 101 24.83 -2.72 -11.63
N THR A 102 25.39 -1.83 -10.81
CA THR A 102 26.22 -2.21 -9.66
C THR A 102 25.40 -2.93 -8.60
N ARG A 103 24.15 -2.52 -8.31
CA ARG A 103 23.26 -3.26 -7.38
C ARG A 103 22.98 -4.70 -7.85
N GLY A 104 22.75 -4.91 -9.14
CA GLY A 104 22.53 -6.24 -9.72
C GLY A 104 23.75 -7.16 -9.65
N ALA A 105 24.96 -6.59 -9.76
CA ALA A 105 26.22 -7.31 -9.57
C ALA A 105 26.55 -7.56 -8.08
N LEU A 106 26.32 -6.56 -7.21
CA LEU A 106 26.62 -6.57 -5.77
C LEU A 106 25.62 -7.39 -4.93
N GLY A 107 24.44 -7.72 -5.46
CA GLY A 107 23.45 -8.57 -4.79
C GLY A 107 23.90 -10.01 -4.52
N LYS A 108 25.06 -10.43 -5.05
CA LYS A 108 25.65 -11.77 -4.84
C LYS A 108 26.97 -11.77 -4.07
N ALA A 109 27.54 -10.63 -3.65
CA ALA A 109 28.83 -10.61 -3.00
C ALA A 109 29.01 -9.45 -2.02
N GLY A 110 29.35 -9.79 -0.77
CA GLY A 110 29.63 -8.83 0.29
C GLY A 110 31.05 -8.27 0.21
N SER A 111 31.16 -6.96 0.43
CA SER A 111 32.34 -6.18 0.84
C SER A 111 33.66 -6.27 0.03
N MET A 112 34.13 -5.10 -0.41
CA MET A 112 35.53 -4.70 -0.70
C MET A 112 36.41 -5.54 -1.66
N ALA A 113 35.93 -6.62 -2.28
CA ALA A 113 36.75 -7.46 -3.16
C ALA A 113 36.61 -7.17 -4.68
N GLU A 114 35.75 -6.25 -5.12
CA GLU A 114 35.14 -6.39 -6.46
C GLU A 114 35.47 -5.32 -7.51
N GLY A 115 36.57 -4.58 -7.36
CA GLY A 115 37.12 -3.82 -8.49
C GLY A 115 37.60 -4.71 -9.65
N THR A 116 37.88 -5.99 -9.37
CA THR A 116 38.44 -6.97 -10.30
C THR A 116 37.40 -7.65 -11.20
N GLY A 117 36.13 -7.69 -10.82
CA GLY A 117 35.06 -8.35 -11.58
C GLY A 117 34.65 -7.57 -12.84
N VAL A 118 34.51 -6.25 -12.72
CA VAL A 118 34.23 -5.35 -13.85
C VAL A 118 35.39 -5.36 -14.86
N MET A 119 36.63 -5.40 -14.37
CA MET A 119 37.85 -5.45 -15.19
C MET A 119 37.98 -6.77 -16.00
N ARG A 120 37.50 -7.90 -15.45
CA ARG A 120 37.41 -9.17 -16.18
C ARG A 120 36.33 -9.18 -17.26
N ALA A 121 35.22 -8.45 -17.06
CA ALA A 121 34.12 -8.40 -18.03
C ALA A 121 34.48 -7.64 -19.32
N ILE A 122 35.52 -6.79 -19.30
CA ILE A 122 36.00 -5.99 -20.44
C ILE A 122 37.33 -6.49 -21.03
N ASN A 123 37.79 -7.68 -20.64
CA ASN A 123 38.95 -8.37 -21.24
C ASN A 123 40.26 -7.57 -21.24
N MET A 124 40.53 -6.80 -20.18
CA MET A 124 41.78 -6.02 -20.02
C MET A 124 42.99 -6.91 -19.74
N SER A 125 44.16 -6.51 -20.27
CA SER A 125 45.43 -7.18 -20.05
C SER A 125 45.94 -7.04 -18.60
N THR A 126 46.87 -7.89 -18.19
CA THR A 126 47.46 -7.91 -16.84
C THR A 126 48.23 -6.64 -16.46
N GLU A 127 48.77 -5.91 -17.44
CA GLU A 127 49.44 -4.62 -17.24
C GLU A 127 48.44 -3.47 -17.01
N GLU A 128 47.30 -3.50 -17.72
CA GLU A 128 46.19 -2.55 -17.54
C GLU A 128 45.45 -2.79 -16.20
N ALA A 129 45.36 -4.04 -15.76
CA ALA A 129 44.82 -4.39 -14.44
C ALA A 129 45.68 -3.89 -13.26
N ALA A 130 47.00 -3.78 -13.44
CA ALA A 130 47.91 -3.24 -12.43
C ALA A 130 47.71 -1.72 -12.22
N THR A 131 47.34 -1.01 -13.28
CA THR A 131 47.09 0.45 -13.27
C THR A 131 45.76 0.78 -12.58
N ALA A 132 44.70 0.01 -12.86
CA ALA A 132 43.45 0.05 -12.08
C ALA A 132 43.60 -0.43 -10.62
N GLY A 133 44.58 -1.28 -10.34
CA GLY A 133 45.00 -1.61 -8.96
C GLY A 133 45.47 -0.38 -8.16
N ASN A 134 45.98 0.65 -8.84
CA ASN A 134 46.32 1.94 -8.21
C ASN A 134 45.07 2.78 -7.92
N LEU A 135 43.99 2.65 -8.69
CA LEU A 135 42.68 3.24 -8.39
C LEU A 135 42.08 2.65 -7.10
N ALA A 136 42.21 1.34 -6.88
CA ALA A 136 41.83 0.68 -5.62
C ALA A 136 42.66 1.17 -4.41
N LYS A 137 43.92 1.57 -4.63
CA LYS A 137 44.75 2.23 -3.60
C LYS A 137 44.34 3.69 -3.36
N ALA A 138 43.96 4.44 -4.39
CA ALA A 138 43.44 5.81 -4.25
C ALA A 138 42.11 5.86 -3.49
N LEU A 139 41.28 4.81 -3.60
CA LEU A 139 40.01 4.64 -2.89
C LEU A 139 40.15 4.35 -1.38
N ARG A 140 41.37 4.14 -0.86
CA ARG A 140 41.63 3.86 0.58
C ARG A 140 41.24 4.99 1.54
N PHE A 141 40.91 6.19 1.04
CA PHE A 141 40.53 7.35 1.86
C PHE A 141 39.00 7.52 2.07
N ALA A 142 38.14 6.66 1.51
CA ALA A 142 36.68 6.90 1.41
C ALA A 142 35.76 5.97 2.24
N ALA A 143 36.15 5.61 3.47
CA ALA A 143 35.48 4.56 4.25
C ALA A 143 34.01 4.83 4.70
N PRO A 144 33.49 6.07 4.88
CA PRO A 144 32.08 6.26 5.24
C PRO A 144 31.10 6.56 4.08
N ALA A 145 31.56 6.75 2.83
CA ALA A 145 30.69 7.01 1.66
C ALA A 145 30.98 6.09 0.45
N GLY A 146 31.53 4.90 0.76
CA GLY A 146 32.13 4.00 -0.24
C GLY A 146 31.24 3.67 -1.43
N LYS A 147 29.91 3.56 -1.26
CA LYS A 147 29.00 3.21 -2.38
C LYS A 147 28.91 4.31 -3.44
N MET A 148 28.75 5.57 -3.05
CA MET A 148 28.69 6.68 -4.01
C MET A 148 30.04 6.92 -4.68
N ALA A 149 31.14 6.73 -3.95
CA ALA A 149 32.47 6.78 -4.51
C ALA A 149 32.72 5.68 -5.56
N VAL A 150 32.27 4.44 -5.29
CA VAL A 150 32.38 3.32 -6.23
C VAL A 150 31.53 3.56 -7.48
N ASN A 151 30.27 3.97 -7.31
CA ASN A 151 29.40 4.29 -8.45
C ASN A 151 29.97 5.45 -9.28
N GLY A 152 30.52 6.48 -8.61
CA GLY A 152 31.24 7.57 -9.26
C GLY A 152 32.45 7.08 -10.05
N ALA A 153 33.25 6.18 -9.49
CA ALA A 153 34.40 5.60 -10.19
C ALA A 153 33.98 4.85 -11.47
N VAL A 154 32.94 4.02 -11.38
CA VAL A 154 32.41 3.27 -12.54
C VAL A 154 31.83 4.21 -13.59
N PHE A 155 31.09 5.23 -13.16
CA PHE A 155 30.60 6.29 -14.04
C PHE A 155 31.73 6.99 -14.80
N GLY A 156 32.77 7.43 -14.08
CA GLY A 156 33.94 8.09 -14.66
C GLY A 156 34.73 7.19 -15.62
N LEU A 157 34.89 5.92 -15.27
CA LEU A 157 35.65 4.95 -16.06
C LEU A 157 34.92 4.58 -17.35
N VAL A 158 33.62 4.29 -17.27
CA VAL A 158 32.86 3.67 -18.36
C VAL A 158 32.18 4.72 -19.24
N LEU A 159 31.58 5.74 -18.64
CA LEU A 159 30.64 6.63 -19.33
C LEU A 159 31.23 8.00 -19.68
N THR A 160 32.36 8.39 -19.10
CA THR A 160 32.96 9.71 -19.40
C THR A 160 33.86 9.62 -20.65
N PRO A 161 33.57 10.37 -21.73
CA PRO A 161 34.41 10.39 -22.93
C PRO A 161 35.84 10.86 -22.66
N SER A 162 36.80 10.31 -23.40
CA SER A 162 38.15 10.85 -23.50
C SER A 162 38.15 11.97 -24.55
N SER A 163 38.65 13.14 -24.16
CA SER A 163 38.55 14.38 -24.94
C SER A 163 39.87 14.84 -25.54
N ASP A 164 41.01 14.30 -25.09
CA ASP A 164 42.34 14.71 -25.54
C ASP A 164 43.07 13.54 -26.22
N ALA A 165 43.14 13.55 -27.55
CA ALA A 165 43.81 12.49 -28.30
C ALA A 165 45.33 12.42 -28.06
N SER A 166 45.94 13.43 -27.43
CA SER A 166 47.38 13.46 -27.13
C SER A 166 47.76 12.74 -25.83
N GLN A 167 46.78 12.37 -25.00
CA GLN A 167 46.98 11.62 -23.76
C GLN A 167 46.56 10.15 -23.92
N GLY A 168 47.23 9.24 -23.19
CA GLY A 168 46.87 7.82 -23.19
C GLY A 168 45.40 7.59 -22.80
N PHE A 169 44.70 6.73 -23.54
CA PHE A 169 43.27 6.47 -23.37
C PHE A 169 42.92 6.07 -21.92
N TRP A 170 43.61 5.05 -21.38
CA TRP A 170 43.40 4.60 -20.01
C TRP A 170 43.79 5.64 -18.97
N ALA A 171 44.86 6.42 -19.21
CA ALA A 171 45.25 7.49 -18.29
C ALA A 171 44.17 8.56 -18.14
N GLN A 172 43.43 8.88 -19.22
CA GLN A 172 42.30 9.80 -19.15
C GLN A 172 41.10 9.21 -18.42
N ARG A 173 40.78 7.94 -18.67
CA ARG A 173 39.67 7.23 -18.01
C ARG A 173 39.91 7.04 -16.52
N GLU A 174 41.14 6.76 -16.12
CA GLU A 174 41.53 6.66 -14.71
C GLU A 174 41.40 8.00 -13.98
N LYS A 175 41.81 9.11 -14.62
CA LYS A 175 41.61 10.46 -14.08
C LYS A 175 40.12 10.77 -13.91
N ALA A 176 39.29 10.43 -14.89
CA ALA A 176 37.84 10.62 -14.83
C ALA A 176 37.19 9.78 -13.71
N ALA A 177 37.62 8.52 -13.55
CA ALA A 177 37.18 7.63 -12.48
C ALA A 177 37.56 8.15 -11.10
N ALA A 178 38.82 8.55 -10.90
CA ALA A 178 39.31 9.11 -9.64
C ALA A 178 38.58 10.40 -9.27
N SER A 179 38.42 11.32 -10.21
CA SER A 179 37.73 12.59 -10.00
C SER A 179 36.24 12.39 -9.65
N SER A 180 35.55 11.51 -10.37
CA SER A 180 34.15 11.19 -10.10
C SER A 180 33.98 10.50 -8.75
N ALA A 181 34.87 9.57 -8.39
CA ALA A 181 34.82 8.88 -7.10
C ALA A 181 34.96 9.85 -5.91
N ILE A 182 35.90 10.79 -6.00
CA ILE A 182 36.12 11.83 -4.99
C ILE A 182 34.91 12.75 -4.90
N THR A 183 34.38 13.19 -6.05
CA THR A 183 33.23 14.10 -6.13
C THR A 183 31.98 13.48 -5.49
N PHE A 184 31.56 12.30 -5.96
CA PHE A 184 30.36 11.63 -5.48
C PHE A 184 30.51 11.09 -4.04
N GLY A 185 31.71 10.62 -3.67
CA GLY A 185 32.01 10.21 -2.30
C GLY A 185 31.90 11.37 -1.31
N THR A 186 32.42 12.55 -1.67
CA THR A 186 32.37 13.75 -0.81
C THR A 186 30.95 14.29 -0.68
N MET A 187 30.16 14.27 -1.75
CA MET A 187 28.73 14.60 -1.71
C MET A 187 27.97 13.69 -0.75
N GLY A 188 28.23 12.38 -0.80
CA GLY A 188 27.63 11.39 0.09
C GLY A 188 27.94 11.63 1.57
N LEU A 189 29.21 11.93 1.90
CA LEU A 189 29.63 12.24 3.28
C LEU A 189 28.95 13.50 3.81
N THR A 190 28.92 14.55 2.99
CA THR A 190 28.39 15.86 3.41
C THR A 190 26.88 15.80 3.58
N GLY A 191 26.16 15.16 2.67
CA GLY A 191 24.72 14.95 2.77
C GLY A 191 24.35 14.15 4.02
N ALA A 192 25.05 13.04 4.29
CA ALA A 192 24.80 12.22 5.48
C ALA A 192 25.08 12.98 6.80
N GLY A 193 26.20 13.71 6.87
CA GLY A 193 26.58 14.49 8.05
C GLY A 193 25.63 15.66 8.35
N LEU A 194 25.19 16.39 7.32
CA LEU A 194 24.23 17.49 7.47
C LEU A 194 22.84 16.99 7.89
N MET A 195 22.39 15.87 7.33
CA MET A 195 21.11 15.26 7.69
C MET A 195 21.12 14.73 9.13
N ALA A 196 22.19 14.03 9.54
CA ALA A 196 22.35 13.59 10.92
C ALA A 196 22.42 14.76 11.93
N GLY A 197 23.09 15.86 11.55
CA GLY A 197 23.13 17.08 12.36
C GLY A 197 21.77 17.79 12.47
N ALA A 198 20.97 17.77 11.40
CA ALA A 198 19.61 18.31 11.41
C ALA A 198 18.67 17.45 12.28
N GLU A 199 18.74 16.12 12.18
CA GLU A 199 17.99 15.19 13.03
C GLU A 199 18.30 15.37 14.51
N ALA A 200 19.60 15.49 14.86
CA ALA A 200 20.04 15.73 16.23
C ALA A 200 19.54 17.06 16.82
N ARG A 201 19.36 18.09 15.99
CA ARG A 201 18.84 19.41 16.42
C ARG A 201 17.32 19.49 16.48
N LEU A 202 16.62 18.78 15.60
CA LEU A 202 15.17 18.90 15.43
C LEU A 202 14.38 17.83 16.19
N GLY A 203 15.04 16.77 16.69
CA GLY A 203 14.40 15.71 17.47
C GLY A 203 13.38 14.89 16.68
N LEU A 204 13.41 14.97 15.36
CA LEU A 204 12.50 14.29 14.44
C LEU A 204 13.30 13.59 13.33
N PRO A 205 12.98 12.34 12.97
CA PRO A 205 13.61 11.67 11.83
C PRO A 205 13.27 12.43 10.55
N MET A 206 14.27 12.76 9.73
CA MET A 206 14.06 13.44 8.44
C MET A 206 13.35 12.55 7.42
N THR A 207 13.21 11.25 7.72
CA THR A 207 12.41 10.26 6.98
C THR A 207 10.91 10.39 7.22
N ASN A 208 10.47 11.26 8.14
CA ASN A 208 9.05 11.56 8.35
C ASN A 208 8.50 12.37 7.16
N GLN A 209 7.65 11.75 6.34
CA GLN A 209 7.05 12.36 5.15
C GLN A 209 6.29 13.66 5.45
N ALA A 210 5.61 13.76 6.59
CA ALA A 210 4.86 14.97 6.95
C ALA A 210 5.80 16.15 7.28
N PHE A 211 6.96 15.87 7.89
CA PHE A 211 7.99 16.88 8.11
C PHE A 211 8.72 17.23 6.81
N ALA A 212 9.08 16.23 6.01
CA ALA A 212 9.76 16.40 4.72
C ALA A 212 8.96 17.22 3.71
N LEU A 213 7.62 17.18 3.80
CA LEU A 213 6.68 17.97 2.98
C LEU A 213 6.28 19.32 3.62
N SER A 214 6.73 19.61 4.85
CA SER A 214 6.49 20.90 5.50
C SER A 214 7.40 21.98 4.94
N TYR A 215 6.99 23.25 4.99
CA TYR A 215 7.82 24.39 4.56
C TYR A 215 9.21 24.40 5.21
N LYS A 216 9.29 24.06 6.51
CA LYS A 216 10.54 23.96 7.26
C LYS A 216 11.41 22.78 6.80
N GLY A 217 10.80 21.60 6.58
CA GLY A 217 11.54 20.42 6.09
C GLY A 217 12.05 20.59 4.66
N ILE A 218 11.26 21.22 3.78
CA ILE A 218 11.65 21.59 2.42
C ILE A 218 12.86 22.53 2.45
N GLY A 219 12.82 23.58 3.27
CA GLY A 219 13.94 24.53 3.42
C GLY A 219 15.22 23.87 3.93
N VAL A 220 15.13 22.94 4.89
CA VAL A 220 16.28 22.20 5.42
C VAL A 220 16.90 21.26 4.37
N ARG A 221 16.07 20.57 3.57
CA ARG A 221 16.56 19.66 2.50
C ARG A 221 17.25 20.42 1.37
N LEU A 222 16.60 21.48 0.87
CA LEU A 222 17.17 22.35 -0.16
C LEU A 222 18.51 22.96 0.29
N GLY A 223 18.59 23.42 1.55
CA GLY A 223 19.83 23.94 2.13
C GLY A 223 20.91 22.86 2.26
N ALA A 224 20.56 21.65 2.71
CA ALA A 224 21.53 20.55 2.90
C ALA A 224 22.15 20.07 1.60
N ASN A 225 21.37 19.94 0.51
CA ASN A 225 21.87 19.46 -0.77
C ASN A 225 22.54 20.56 -1.62
N ALA A 226 22.13 21.82 -1.48
CA ALA A 226 22.91 22.96 -1.99
C ALA A 226 24.29 23.03 -1.33
N LEU A 227 24.36 22.86 0.00
CA LEU A 227 25.61 22.80 0.75
C LEU A 227 26.43 21.55 0.39
N GLY A 228 25.80 20.37 0.29
CA GLY A 228 26.44 19.14 -0.16
C GLY A 228 27.02 19.25 -1.57
N GLY A 229 26.29 19.88 -2.49
CA GLY A 229 26.76 20.24 -3.83
C GLY A 229 27.98 21.14 -3.78
N SER A 230 27.97 22.20 -2.96
CA SER A 230 29.12 23.10 -2.86
C SER A 230 30.40 22.41 -2.40
N VAL A 231 30.32 21.46 -1.45
CA VAL A 231 31.50 20.69 -1.00
C VAL A 231 31.93 19.67 -2.07
N GLY A 232 30.99 19.08 -2.80
CA GLY A 232 31.26 18.24 -3.97
C GLY A 232 32.00 19.00 -5.08
N GLY A 233 31.59 20.24 -5.37
CA GLY A 233 32.24 21.11 -6.36
C GLY A 233 33.66 21.50 -5.96
N LEU A 234 33.90 21.81 -4.68
CA LEU A 234 35.26 22.05 -4.19
C LEU A 234 36.16 20.82 -4.41
N ALA A 235 35.68 19.64 -4.02
CA ALA A 235 36.43 18.40 -4.18
C ALA A 235 36.68 18.06 -5.66
N SER A 236 35.70 18.34 -6.53
CA SER A 236 35.82 18.16 -7.97
C SER A 236 36.87 19.08 -8.58
N ALA A 237 36.85 20.37 -8.24
CA ALA A 237 37.83 21.35 -8.73
C ALA A 237 39.27 20.98 -8.34
N GLU A 238 39.48 20.67 -7.05
CA GLU A 238 40.80 20.31 -6.54
C GLU A 238 41.31 19.01 -7.14
N SER A 239 40.45 17.98 -7.23
CA SER A 239 40.81 16.71 -7.84
C SER A 239 41.19 16.88 -9.30
N ASN A 240 40.41 17.62 -10.08
CA ASN A 240 40.71 17.85 -11.50
C ASN A 240 42.02 18.62 -11.71
N SER A 241 42.30 19.64 -10.89
CA SER A 241 43.54 20.43 -10.98
C SER A 241 44.78 19.59 -10.65
N LEU A 242 44.69 18.80 -9.56
CA LEU A 242 45.79 17.91 -9.13
C LEU A 242 46.05 16.79 -10.15
N LEU A 243 45.01 16.15 -10.67
CA LEU A 243 45.12 15.08 -11.67
C LEU A 243 45.60 15.59 -13.04
N ALA A 244 45.42 16.88 -13.33
CA ALA A 244 45.98 17.54 -14.50
C ALA A 244 47.44 18.00 -14.30
N GLY A 245 48.02 17.81 -13.12
CA GLY A 245 49.39 18.25 -12.80
C GLY A 245 49.54 19.76 -12.64
N LYS A 246 48.44 20.49 -12.45
CA LYS A 246 48.41 21.96 -12.33
C LYS A 246 48.61 22.46 -10.90
N GLY A 247 48.65 21.57 -9.91
CA GLY A 247 48.69 21.92 -8.49
C GLY A 247 47.27 22.08 -7.91
N PHE A 248 47.12 22.89 -6.86
CA PHE A 248 45.79 23.21 -6.31
C PHE A 248 44.97 24.04 -7.31
N ALA A 249 43.65 23.91 -7.25
CA ALA A 249 42.75 24.68 -8.10
C ALA A 249 42.84 26.18 -7.79
N THR A 250 42.68 27.01 -8.81
CA THR A 250 42.58 28.46 -8.65
C THR A 250 41.27 28.83 -7.95
N LYS A 251 41.22 30.03 -7.33
CA LYS A 251 39.99 30.54 -6.70
C LYS A 251 38.80 30.58 -7.66
N GLU A 252 39.06 30.83 -8.94
CA GLU A 252 38.05 30.90 -9.99
C GLU A 252 37.53 29.50 -10.35
N GLU A 253 38.41 28.51 -10.53
CA GLU A 253 38.02 27.11 -10.78
C GLU A 253 37.20 26.52 -9.62
N VAL A 254 37.60 26.81 -8.38
CA VAL A 254 36.85 26.45 -7.18
C VAL A 254 35.49 27.14 -7.16
N GLY A 255 35.44 28.46 -7.38
CA GLY A 255 34.21 29.23 -7.38
C GLY A 255 33.19 28.74 -8.41
N HIS A 256 33.65 28.45 -9.63
CA HIS A 256 32.79 27.95 -10.71
C HIS A 256 32.25 26.55 -10.39
N SER A 257 33.10 25.63 -9.94
CA SER A 257 32.67 24.27 -9.63
C SER A 257 31.71 24.21 -8.44
N MET A 258 31.99 24.95 -7.36
CA MET A 258 31.10 25.03 -6.21
C MET A 258 29.73 25.58 -6.59
N ALA A 259 29.67 26.63 -7.40
CA ALA A 259 28.42 27.24 -7.85
C ALA A 259 27.61 26.27 -8.73
N SER A 260 28.26 25.58 -9.67
CA SER A 260 27.58 24.62 -10.54
C SER A 260 26.98 23.45 -9.76
N PHE A 261 27.74 22.83 -8.86
CA PHE A 261 27.24 21.70 -8.07
C PHE A 261 26.17 22.12 -7.04
N MET A 262 26.25 23.33 -6.50
CA MET A 262 25.20 23.88 -5.63
C MET A 262 23.87 24.02 -6.37
N VAL A 263 23.90 24.56 -7.59
CA VAL A 263 22.72 24.68 -8.47
C VAL A 263 22.15 23.31 -8.84
N THR A 264 23.01 22.37 -9.24
CA THR A 264 22.59 21.00 -9.58
C THR A 264 21.96 20.29 -8.38
N GLY A 265 22.56 20.42 -7.18
CA GLY A 265 22.03 19.84 -5.95
C GLY A 265 20.64 20.37 -5.60
N ALA A 266 20.43 21.68 -5.71
CA ALA A 266 19.12 22.31 -5.50
C ALA A 266 18.07 21.88 -6.54
N ALA A 267 18.47 21.73 -7.81
CA ALA A 267 17.57 21.30 -8.89
C ALA A 267 17.12 19.84 -8.74
N LEU A 268 18.04 18.94 -8.40
CA LEU A 268 17.71 17.53 -8.15
C LEU A 268 16.68 17.38 -7.02
N ASP A 269 16.83 18.16 -5.95
CA ASP A 269 15.88 18.15 -4.84
C ASP A 269 14.50 18.69 -5.21
N ALA A 270 14.45 19.77 -5.99
CA ALA A 270 13.18 20.29 -6.50
C ALA A 270 12.42 19.25 -7.33
N MET A 271 13.12 18.40 -8.10
CA MET A 271 12.50 17.28 -8.82
C MET A 271 12.01 16.18 -7.89
N HIS A 272 12.77 15.82 -6.85
CA HIS A 272 12.32 14.84 -5.85
C HIS A 272 11.08 15.34 -5.10
N LEU A 273 11.04 16.62 -4.71
CA LEU A 273 9.89 17.26 -4.09
C LEU A 273 8.66 17.27 -5.01
N GLY A 274 8.86 17.53 -6.31
CA GLY A 274 7.80 17.41 -7.31
C GLY A 274 7.24 15.98 -7.42
N GLY A 275 8.12 14.96 -7.31
CA GLY A 275 7.74 13.55 -7.28
C GLY A 275 6.90 13.19 -6.04
N ASP A 276 7.35 13.59 -4.85
CA ASP A 276 6.64 13.33 -3.60
C ASP A 276 5.26 14.02 -3.56
N TYR A 277 5.18 15.27 -4.05
CA TYR A 277 3.92 16.01 -4.16
C TYR A 277 2.98 15.40 -5.20
N TYR A 278 3.51 14.90 -6.33
CA TYR A 278 2.73 14.17 -7.32
C TYR A 278 2.15 12.86 -6.75
N GLN A 279 2.90 12.14 -5.92
CA GLN A 279 2.38 10.94 -5.24
C GLN A 279 1.30 11.28 -4.21
N ALA A 280 1.48 12.36 -3.44
CA ALA A 280 0.46 12.84 -2.50
C ALA A 280 -0.82 13.31 -3.23
N ALA A 281 -0.68 14.05 -4.33
CA ALA A 281 -1.80 14.47 -5.18
C ALA A 281 -2.50 13.28 -5.84
N LYS A 282 -1.77 12.25 -6.28
CA LYS A 282 -2.33 10.98 -6.73
C LYS A 282 -3.09 10.25 -5.63
N ALA A 283 -2.57 10.26 -4.40
CA ALA A 283 -3.27 9.65 -3.27
C ALA A 283 -4.59 10.36 -2.97
N VAL A 284 -4.63 11.70 -3.03
CA VAL A 284 -5.86 12.50 -2.85
C VAL A 284 -6.85 12.31 -4.01
N ALA A 285 -6.35 12.30 -5.25
CA ALA A 285 -7.16 12.02 -6.43
C ALA A 285 -7.77 10.61 -6.35
N ARG A 286 -6.98 9.61 -5.93
CA ARG A 286 -7.47 8.24 -5.65
C ARG A 286 -8.49 8.21 -4.53
N THR A 287 -8.30 8.91 -3.41
CA THR A 287 -9.33 8.96 -2.35
C THR A 287 -10.64 9.54 -2.87
N ARG A 288 -10.59 10.58 -3.72
CA ARG A 288 -11.78 11.19 -4.32
C ARG A 288 -12.45 10.28 -5.36
N GLU A 289 -11.67 9.58 -6.20
CA GLU A 289 -12.17 8.55 -7.13
C GLU A 289 -12.78 7.36 -6.39
N LEU A 290 -12.18 6.92 -5.28
CA LEU A 290 -12.67 5.80 -4.47
C LEU A 290 -13.94 6.13 -3.70
N THR A 291 -14.25 7.41 -3.44
CA THR A 291 -15.47 7.83 -2.71
C THR A 291 -16.70 8.08 -3.59
N ALA A 292 -16.52 8.32 -4.89
CA ALA A 292 -17.64 8.49 -5.81
C ALA A 292 -18.08 7.13 -6.37
N PRO A 293 -19.40 6.89 -6.56
CA PRO A 293 -19.87 5.70 -7.24
C PRO A 293 -19.17 5.51 -8.59
N PRO A 294 -18.74 4.28 -8.92
CA PRO A 294 -18.08 3.99 -10.18
C PRO A 294 -19.03 4.25 -11.36
N LYS A 295 -18.49 4.78 -12.46
CA LYS A 295 -19.24 4.88 -13.73
C LYS A 295 -19.26 3.51 -14.41
N LEU A 296 -20.24 2.68 -14.04
CA LEU A 296 -20.45 1.37 -14.67
C LEU A 296 -21.16 1.51 -16.02
N ASN A 297 -20.77 0.69 -16.99
CA ASN A 297 -21.56 0.55 -18.20
C ASN A 297 -22.86 -0.25 -17.91
N PRO A 298 -23.89 -0.16 -18.76
CA PRO A 298 -25.17 -0.83 -18.51
C PRO A 298 -25.09 -2.35 -18.34
N ALA A 299 -24.17 -3.02 -19.04
CA ALA A 299 -23.99 -4.46 -18.94
C ALA A 299 -23.41 -4.86 -17.57
N ASP A 300 -22.41 -4.13 -17.10
CA ASP A 300 -21.80 -4.35 -15.78
C ASP A 300 -22.80 -4.05 -14.66
N GLN A 301 -23.62 -3.01 -14.81
CA GLN A 301 -24.68 -2.72 -13.86
C GLN A 301 -25.71 -3.85 -13.79
N GLN A 302 -26.16 -4.37 -14.94
CA GLN A 302 -27.10 -5.49 -14.99
C GLN A 302 -26.50 -6.79 -14.44
N MET A 303 -25.22 -7.05 -14.70
CA MET A 303 -24.51 -8.21 -14.18
C MET A 303 -24.46 -8.19 -12.65
N LEU A 304 -24.04 -7.06 -12.06
CA LEU A 304 -23.96 -6.91 -10.61
C LEU A 304 -25.34 -6.93 -9.96
N GLU A 305 -26.37 -6.36 -10.60
CA GLU A 305 -27.76 -6.43 -10.14
C GLU A 305 -28.24 -7.87 -9.99
N LYS A 306 -28.08 -8.69 -11.04
CA LYS A 306 -28.48 -10.10 -11.02
C LYS A 306 -27.70 -10.89 -9.97
N MET A 307 -26.40 -10.62 -9.86
CA MET A 307 -25.54 -11.25 -8.87
C MET A 307 -26.05 -10.94 -7.44
N GLN A 308 -26.25 -9.66 -7.10
CA GLN A 308 -26.74 -9.29 -5.77
C GLN A 308 -28.14 -9.85 -5.49
N GLN A 309 -29.04 -9.82 -6.46
CA GLN A 309 -30.39 -10.37 -6.30
C GLN A 309 -30.34 -11.89 -6.03
N ALA A 310 -29.44 -12.64 -6.68
CA ALA A 310 -29.26 -14.06 -6.40
C ALA A 310 -28.71 -14.30 -4.98
N HIS A 311 -27.69 -13.53 -4.55
CA HIS A 311 -27.20 -13.62 -3.17
C HIS A 311 -28.26 -13.22 -2.14
N PHE A 312 -29.21 -12.35 -2.49
CA PHE A 312 -30.33 -12.01 -1.60
C PHE A 312 -31.28 -13.20 -1.39
N GLN A 313 -31.44 -14.06 -2.40
CA GLN A 313 -32.32 -15.24 -2.27
C GLN A 313 -31.86 -16.17 -1.16
N TYR A 314 -30.55 -16.28 -0.89
CA TYR A 314 -30.06 -17.01 0.28
C TYR A 314 -30.70 -16.48 1.57
N PHE A 315 -30.64 -15.17 1.81
CA PHE A 315 -31.20 -14.57 3.03
C PHE A 315 -32.72 -14.62 3.07
N HIS A 316 -33.38 -14.58 1.91
CA HIS A 316 -34.82 -14.68 1.81
C HIS A 316 -35.32 -16.10 2.12
N GLU A 317 -34.66 -17.12 1.61
CA GLU A 317 -35.10 -18.53 1.66
C GLU A 317 -34.55 -19.29 2.87
N GLU A 318 -33.32 -18.99 3.30
CA GLU A 318 -32.67 -19.66 4.44
C GLU A 318 -32.96 -18.98 5.78
N SER A 319 -33.84 -17.98 5.82
CA SER A 319 -34.37 -17.41 7.07
C SER A 319 -35.65 -18.11 7.50
N ASP A 320 -35.71 -18.50 8.77
CA ASP A 320 -36.92 -19.12 9.33
C ASP A 320 -38.12 -18.15 9.21
N PRO A 321 -39.28 -18.61 8.70
CA PRO A 321 -40.41 -17.73 8.44
C PRO A 321 -41.07 -17.17 9.70
N VAL A 322 -40.83 -17.76 10.88
CA VAL A 322 -41.43 -17.35 12.16
C VAL A 322 -40.48 -16.47 12.96
N THR A 323 -39.22 -16.87 13.13
CA THR A 323 -38.23 -16.12 13.92
C THR A 323 -37.45 -15.11 13.08
N GLY A 324 -37.34 -15.34 11.76
CA GLY A 324 -36.48 -14.59 10.86
C GLY A 324 -34.99 -14.95 10.98
N LEU A 325 -34.61 -15.88 11.86
CA LEU A 325 -33.22 -16.28 12.05
C LEU A 325 -32.70 -17.01 10.80
N THR A 326 -31.60 -16.52 10.25
CA THR A 326 -30.96 -17.03 9.03
C THR A 326 -30.05 -18.20 9.38
N LYS A 327 -30.20 -19.32 8.66
CA LYS A 327 -29.30 -20.46 8.76
C LYS A 327 -27.86 -20.07 8.45
N ASP A 328 -26.93 -20.84 8.99
CA ASP A 328 -25.51 -20.73 8.68
C ASP A 328 -25.18 -21.24 7.29
N ARG A 329 -25.85 -22.34 6.88
CA ARG A 329 -25.62 -23.07 5.62
C ARG A 329 -26.95 -23.38 4.94
N SER A 330 -26.95 -23.47 3.62
CA SER A 330 -28.15 -23.81 2.81
C SER A 330 -28.56 -25.30 2.90
N THR A 331 -28.32 -25.95 4.04
CA THR A 331 -28.73 -27.33 4.34
C THR A 331 -29.91 -27.37 5.31
N ASP A 332 -30.77 -28.38 5.16
CA ASP A 332 -32.05 -28.45 5.89
C ASP A 332 -31.91 -28.44 7.42
N GLN A 333 -30.86 -29.06 7.96
CA GLN A 333 -30.61 -29.19 9.40
C GLN A 333 -29.61 -28.16 9.94
N SER A 334 -29.26 -27.15 9.15
CA SER A 334 -28.28 -26.14 9.55
C SER A 334 -28.82 -25.28 10.71
N PRO A 335 -28.02 -24.99 11.75
CA PRO A 335 -28.39 -23.99 12.75
C PRO A 335 -28.50 -22.59 12.14
N ALA A 336 -29.08 -21.66 12.89
CA ALA A 336 -28.98 -20.24 12.60
C ALA A 336 -27.65 -19.67 13.12
N SER A 337 -26.94 -18.94 12.27
CA SER A 337 -25.74 -18.18 12.66
C SER A 337 -26.12 -16.75 12.97
N ILE A 338 -25.76 -16.24 14.14
CA ILE A 338 -26.07 -14.85 14.50
C ILE A 338 -25.29 -13.84 13.62
N ALA A 339 -24.12 -14.22 13.10
CA ALA A 339 -23.40 -13.42 12.11
C ALA A 339 -24.19 -13.33 10.80
N ALA A 340 -24.70 -14.46 10.30
CA ALA A 340 -25.56 -14.49 9.11
C ALA A 340 -26.84 -13.65 9.29
N VAL A 341 -27.43 -13.66 10.49
CA VAL A 341 -28.58 -12.78 10.83
C VAL A 341 -28.19 -11.29 10.73
N GLY A 342 -27.00 -10.91 11.19
CA GLY A 342 -26.47 -9.54 11.02
C GLY A 342 -26.37 -9.11 9.56
N PHE A 343 -25.82 -9.98 8.71
CA PHE A 343 -25.78 -9.73 7.27
C PHE A 343 -27.19 -9.68 6.66
N SER A 344 -28.10 -10.56 7.09
CA SER A 344 -29.48 -10.63 6.60
C SER A 344 -30.30 -9.36 6.87
N LEU A 345 -30.19 -8.79 8.08
CA LEU A 345 -30.83 -7.51 8.42
C LEU A 345 -30.40 -6.40 7.46
N THR A 346 -29.13 -6.40 7.08
CA THR A 346 -28.58 -5.42 6.12
C THR A 346 -29.07 -5.72 4.71
N ALA A 347 -29.04 -6.99 4.29
CA ALA A 347 -29.45 -7.44 2.97
C ALA A 347 -30.92 -7.12 2.66
N HIS A 348 -31.83 -7.21 3.64
CA HIS A 348 -33.23 -6.84 3.47
C HIS A 348 -33.43 -5.34 3.24
N GLY A 349 -32.62 -4.47 3.85
CA GLY A 349 -32.63 -3.05 3.54
C GLY A 349 -32.14 -2.77 2.11
N VAL A 350 -31.07 -3.45 1.68
CA VAL A 350 -30.58 -3.37 0.30
C VAL A 350 -31.67 -3.84 -0.68
N ALA A 351 -32.30 -4.97 -0.42
CA ALA A 351 -33.38 -5.49 -1.28
C ALA A 351 -34.56 -4.53 -1.42
N ALA A 352 -34.87 -3.74 -0.39
CA ALA A 352 -35.88 -2.69 -0.46
C ALA A 352 -35.44 -1.49 -1.32
N ASP A 353 -34.17 -1.08 -1.24
CA ASP A 353 -33.63 0.02 -2.07
C ASP A 353 -33.62 -0.33 -3.57
N HIS A 354 -33.42 -1.61 -3.90
CA HIS A 354 -33.50 -2.12 -5.27
C HIS A 354 -34.92 -2.49 -5.71
N GLY A 355 -35.90 -2.46 -4.80
CA GLY A 355 -37.29 -2.83 -5.09
C GLY A 355 -37.53 -4.31 -5.35
N TRP A 356 -36.61 -5.21 -4.95
CA TRP A 356 -36.83 -6.66 -4.99
C TRP A 356 -37.92 -7.08 -3.99
N ILE A 357 -37.99 -6.37 -2.87
CA ILE A 357 -39.08 -6.40 -1.89
C ILE A 357 -39.50 -4.96 -1.59
N SER A 358 -40.69 -4.78 -0.99
CA SER A 358 -41.08 -3.45 -0.51
C SER A 358 -40.35 -3.09 0.79
N ARG A 359 -40.19 -1.79 1.06
CA ARG A 359 -39.68 -1.31 2.35
C ARG A 359 -40.52 -1.83 3.54
N GLU A 360 -41.83 -1.99 3.34
CA GLU A 360 -42.71 -2.56 4.36
C GLU A 360 -42.38 -4.03 4.64
N GLN A 361 -42.14 -4.84 3.61
CA GLN A 361 -41.70 -6.24 3.77
C GLN A 361 -40.34 -6.33 4.47
N ALA A 362 -39.40 -5.44 4.12
CA ALA A 362 -38.10 -5.35 4.81
C ALA A 362 -38.25 -4.95 6.29
N ALA A 363 -39.16 -4.02 6.59
CA ALA A 363 -39.46 -3.62 7.97
C ALA A 363 -40.13 -4.75 8.76
N ASP A 364 -41.05 -5.51 8.14
CA ASP A 364 -41.68 -6.68 8.77
C ASP A 364 -40.65 -7.77 9.10
N TYR A 365 -39.75 -8.07 8.17
CA TYR A 365 -38.65 -8.99 8.43
C TYR A 365 -37.75 -8.50 9.58
N SER A 366 -37.32 -7.25 9.52
CA SER A 366 -36.41 -6.68 10.53
C SER A 366 -37.03 -6.65 11.92
N LEU A 367 -38.31 -6.25 12.01
CA LEU A 367 -39.02 -6.24 13.28
C LEU A 367 -39.18 -7.65 13.86
N LYS A 368 -39.50 -8.63 13.02
CA LYS A 368 -39.57 -10.04 13.42
C LYS A 368 -38.27 -10.53 14.06
N VAL A 369 -37.14 -10.32 13.39
CA VAL A 369 -35.82 -10.72 13.89
C VAL A 369 -35.50 -10.02 15.21
N LEU A 370 -35.65 -8.68 15.26
CA LEU A 370 -35.31 -7.89 16.43
C LEU A 370 -36.17 -8.23 17.65
N ASP A 371 -37.47 -8.46 17.44
CA ASP A 371 -38.40 -8.87 18.51
C ASP A 371 -38.06 -10.27 19.03
N ASN A 372 -37.71 -11.20 18.15
CA ASN A 372 -37.29 -12.56 18.54
C ASN A 372 -35.99 -12.54 19.37
N LEU A 373 -34.97 -11.80 18.91
CA LEU A 373 -33.71 -11.64 19.64
C LEU A 373 -33.89 -10.93 21.01
N TRP A 374 -34.81 -9.96 21.07
CA TRP A 374 -35.09 -9.24 22.30
C TRP A 374 -35.83 -10.09 23.32
N SER A 375 -36.86 -10.82 22.87
CA SER A 375 -37.71 -11.69 23.71
C SER A 375 -37.07 -13.02 24.09
N SER A 376 -36.04 -13.45 23.37
CA SER A 376 -35.27 -14.66 23.69
C SER A 376 -34.63 -14.58 25.07
N LYS A 377 -34.74 -15.67 25.84
CA LYS A 377 -34.20 -15.75 27.21
C LYS A 377 -32.67 -15.69 27.17
N GLN A 378 -32.09 -14.82 27.99
CA GLN A 378 -30.65 -14.77 28.24
C GLN A 378 -30.33 -15.29 29.65
N GLY A 379 -29.14 -15.86 29.83
CA GLY A 379 -28.64 -16.32 31.12
C GLY A 379 -27.57 -17.41 31.00
N ASP A 380 -26.92 -17.70 32.13
CA ASP A 380 -25.77 -18.61 32.22
C ASP A 380 -26.17 -20.10 32.25
N ASP A 381 -27.46 -20.41 32.09
CA ASP A 381 -27.92 -21.79 31.99
C ASP A 381 -27.27 -22.47 30.76
N ALA A 382 -26.83 -23.72 30.94
CA ALA A 382 -26.19 -24.50 29.86
C ALA A 382 -27.10 -24.69 28.63
N GLN A 383 -28.42 -24.64 28.84
CA GLN A 383 -29.45 -24.82 27.80
C GLN A 383 -30.62 -23.86 28.04
N GLY A 384 -31.43 -23.64 27.01
CA GLY A 384 -32.67 -22.87 27.12
C GLY A 384 -32.46 -21.36 27.15
N THR A 385 -31.29 -20.88 26.72
CA THR A 385 -30.98 -19.45 26.55
C THR A 385 -30.40 -19.19 25.16
N SER A 386 -30.54 -17.96 24.66
CA SER A 386 -29.95 -17.49 23.40
C SER A 386 -28.56 -16.89 23.56
N GLY A 387 -28.09 -16.76 24.81
CA GLY A 387 -26.80 -16.21 25.18
C GLY A 387 -26.82 -15.68 26.61
N THR A 388 -25.81 -14.90 26.98
CA THR A 388 -25.70 -14.28 28.31
C THR A 388 -25.05 -12.89 28.20
N HIS A 389 -25.25 -12.03 29.20
CA HIS A 389 -24.68 -10.68 29.26
C HIS A 389 -25.00 -9.82 28.01
N GLY A 390 -26.11 -10.12 27.34
CA GLY A 390 -26.52 -9.48 26.09
C GLY A 390 -25.77 -9.97 24.85
N LEU A 391 -24.73 -10.79 25.01
CA LEU A 391 -24.08 -11.51 23.92
C LEU A 391 -24.90 -12.74 23.52
N PHE A 392 -24.67 -13.25 22.31
CA PHE A 392 -25.40 -14.39 21.78
C PHE A 392 -24.48 -15.58 21.51
N TYR A 393 -25.03 -16.78 21.64
CA TYR A 393 -24.39 -18.00 21.16
C TYR A 393 -24.19 -17.94 19.63
N HIS A 394 -23.03 -18.41 19.16
CA HIS A 394 -22.68 -18.48 17.73
C HIS A 394 -23.84 -19.06 16.92
N PHE A 395 -24.33 -20.22 17.38
CA PHE A 395 -25.42 -20.95 16.75
C PHE A 395 -26.65 -21.04 17.63
N LEU A 396 -27.79 -20.70 17.04
CA LEU A 396 -29.12 -20.85 17.61
C LEU A 396 -29.95 -21.84 16.78
N ASP A 397 -30.91 -22.51 17.41
CA ASP A 397 -31.95 -23.24 16.70
C ASP A 397 -32.82 -22.22 15.93
N PRO A 398 -32.99 -22.34 14.60
CA PRO A 398 -33.71 -21.35 13.80
C PRO A 398 -35.17 -21.16 14.22
N LYS A 399 -35.82 -22.15 14.83
CA LYS A 399 -37.25 -22.13 15.16
C LYS A 399 -37.53 -21.57 16.54
N THR A 400 -36.59 -21.75 17.47
CA THR A 400 -36.76 -21.42 18.88
C THR A 400 -35.88 -20.26 19.34
N GLY A 401 -34.79 -19.95 18.62
CA GLY A 401 -33.84 -18.90 19.00
C GLY A 401 -32.97 -19.26 20.21
N LEU A 402 -32.91 -20.54 20.60
CA LEU A 402 -32.14 -21.02 21.74
C LEU A 402 -30.82 -21.64 21.28
N ARG A 403 -29.80 -21.70 22.16
CA ARG A 403 -28.49 -22.31 21.89
C ARG A 403 -28.61 -23.66 21.20
N GLN A 404 -27.97 -23.82 20.04
CA GLN A 404 -27.88 -25.11 19.36
C GLN A 404 -26.63 -25.88 19.78
N GLY A 405 -26.79 -27.08 20.33
CA GLY A 405 -25.66 -27.90 20.77
C GLY A 405 -24.91 -27.28 21.96
N GLN A 406 -23.57 -27.30 21.92
CA GLN A 406 -22.70 -26.78 22.99
C GLN A 406 -21.77 -25.66 22.49
N ASN A 407 -22.18 -24.90 21.47
CA ASN A 407 -21.37 -23.81 20.92
C ASN A 407 -21.20 -22.64 21.93
N GLU A 408 -20.20 -21.81 21.70
CA GLU A 408 -19.84 -20.68 22.53
C GLU A 408 -20.72 -19.45 22.31
N VAL A 409 -20.88 -18.64 23.36
CA VAL A 409 -21.15 -17.22 23.18
C VAL A 409 -19.99 -16.63 22.41
N SER A 410 -20.27 -16.12 21.20
CA SER A 410 -19.25 -15.59 20.29
C SER A 410 -19.26 -14.08 20.31
N THR A 411 -18.13 -13.50 20.71
CA THR A 411 -17.98 -12.04 20.80
C THR A 411 -17.96 -11.39 19.42
N ILE A 412 -17.31 -12.01 18.45
CA ILE A 412 -17.26 -11.50 17.08
C ILE A 412 -18.60 -11.64 16.37
N ASP A 413 -19.30 -12.76 16.51
CA ASP A 413 -20.57 -12.95 15.81
C ASP A 413 -21.67 -12.08 16.41
N THR A 414 -21.61 -11.83 17.73
CA THR A 414 -22.43 -10.79 18.37
C THR A 414 -22.14 -9.41 17.77
N ALA A 415 -20.87 -9.08 17.50
CA ALA A 415 -20.52 -7.80 16.87
C ALA A 415 -21.02 -7.70 15.42
N LEU A 416 -20.93 -8.78 14.63
CA LEU A 416 -21.46 -8.84 13.27
C LEU A 416 -22.99 -8.72 13.27
N LEU A 417 -23.67 -9.39 14.21
CA LEU A 417 -25.11 -9.21 14.45
C LEU A 417 -25.43 -7.74 14.75
N MET A 418 -24.69 -7.11 15.67
CA MET A 418 -24.91 -5.71 16.04
C MET A 418 -24.63 -4.74 14.89
N GLY A 419 -23.72 -5.08 13.97
CA GLY A 419 -23.54 -4.34 12.70
C GLY A 419 -24.84 -4.25 11.90
N GLY A 420 -25.53 -5.38 11.73
CA GLY A 420 -26.85 -5.45 11.09
C GLY A 420 -27.97 -4.75 11.86
N VAL A 421 -27.98 -4.91 13.19
CA VAL A 421 -28.97 -4.25 14.07
C VAL A 421 -28.86 -2.72 14.00
N LEU A 422 -27.63 -2.18 14.09
CA LEU A 422 -27.40 -0.75 13.96
C LEU A 422 -27.69 -0.24 12.55
N TYR A 423 -27.39 -1.04 11.51
CA TYR A 423 -27.82 -0.70 10.16
C TYR A 423 -29.34 -0.59 10.06
N ALA A 424 -30.10 -1.58 10.57
CA ALA A 424 -31.56 -1.54 10.54
C ALA A 424 -32.10 -0.29 11.27
N ARG A 425 -31.53 0.05 12.44
CA ARG A 425 -31.84 1.30 13.15
C ARG A 425 -31.67 2.54 12.27
N ASN A 426 -30.56 2.62 11.53
CA ASN A 426 -30.21 3.79 10.73
C ASN A 426 -30.93 3.82 9.37
N TYR A 427 -31.34 2.66 8.86
CA TYR A 427 -32.04 2.50 7.59
C TYR A 427 -33.54 2.82 7.72
N PHE A 428 -34.19 2.34 8.79
CA PHE A 428 -35.60 2.56 9.08
C PHE A 428 -35.78 3.86 9.89
N ASP A 429 -35.74 4.99 9.20
CA ASP A 429 -35.79 6.36 9.72
C ASP A 429 -37.17 7.05 9.61
N GLY A 430 -38.19 6.34 9.11
CA GLY A 430 -39.55 6.84 8.94
C GLY A 430 -40.33 6.97 10.26
N ALA A 431 -41.41 7.74 10.21
CA ALA A 431 -42.27 8.02 11.37
C ALA A 431 -43.32 6.93 11.67
N SER A 432 -43.33 5.81 10.93
CA SER A 432 -44.31 4.74 11.16
C SER A 432 -44.08 4.07 12.53
N PRO A 433 -45.13 3.52 13.17
CA PRO A 433 -44.98 2.77 14.42
C PRO A 433 -43.99 1.59 14.28
N LYS A 434 -44.01 0.90 13.15
CA LYS A 434 -43.14 -0.24 12.83
C LYS A 434 -41.66 0.17 12.80
N GLU A 435 -41.32 1.23 12.06
CA GLU A 435 -39.94 1.74 12.00
C GLU A 435 -39.49 2.34 13.34
N THR A 436 -40.41 2.95 14.10
CA THR A 436 -40.12 3.42 15.46
C THR A 436 -39.77 2.26 16.39
N GLN A 437 -40.51 1.15 16.33
CA GLN A 437 -40.24 -0.05 17.13
C GLN A 437 -38.92 -0.72 16.72
N ILE A 438 -38.59 -0.77 15.43
CA ILE A 438 -37.28 -1.25 14.94
C ILE A 438 -36.15 -0.45 15.58
N ARG A 439 -36.24 0.88 15.59
CA ARG A 439 -35.21 1.74 16.22
C ARG A 439 -35.11 1.50 17.73
N ASP A 440 -36.23 1.37 18.43
CA ASP A 440 -36.27 1.10 19.86
C ASP A 440 -35.63 -0.25 20.22
N LEU A 441 -36.05 -1.34 19.55
CA LEU A 441 -35.50 -2.68 19.79
C LEU A 441 -34.01 -2.74 19.43
N SER A 442 -33.60 -2.09 18.33
CA SER A 442 -32.19 -2.05 17.95
C SER A 442 -31.33 -1.36 19.01
N ASN A 443 -31.80 -0.24 19.56
CA ASN A 443 -31.13 0.43 20.67
C ASN A 443 -31.08 -0.44 21.93
N LYS A 444 -32.19 -1.10 22.27
CA LYS A 444 -32.25 -2.00 23.43
C LYS A 444 -31.28 -3.17 23.31
N LEU A 445 -31.23 -3.82 22.15
CA LEU A 445 -30.31 -4.93 21.89
C LEU A 445 -28.86 -4.47 22.00
N TYR A 446 -28.47 -3.41 21.29
CA TYR A 446 -27.09 -2.92 21.31
C TYR A 446 -26.65 -2.45 22.71
N ASN A 447 -27.54 -1.77 23.45
CA ASN A 447 -27.25 -1.28 24.80
C ASN A 447 -27.25 -2.40 25.86
N ARG A 448 -27.86 -3.55 25.58
CA ARG A 448 -27.86 -4.73 26.48
C ARG A 448 -26.51 -5.47 26.45
N VAL A 449 -25.73 -5.34 25.37
CA VAL A 449 -24.46 -6.04 25.25
C VAL A 449 -23.45 -5.49 26.25
N GLU A 450 -23.03 -6.33 27.20
CA GLU A 450 -22.00 -6.00 28.18
C GLU A 450 -20.59 -6.22 27.58
N TRP A 451 -20.17 -5.38 26.64
CA TRP A 451 -18.91 -5.58 25.89
C TRP A 451 -17.68 -5.77 26.78
N ASN A 452 -17.64 -5.06 27.90
CA ASN A 452 -16.54 -5.14 28.87
C ASN A 452 -16.49 -6.47 29.65
N TRP A 453 -17.58 -7.24 29.72
CA TRP A 453 -17.64 -8.50 30.45
C TRP A 453 -16.66 -9.55 29.90
N ALA A 454 -16.49 -9.61 28.58
CA ALA A 454 -15.57 -10.54 27.93
C ALA A 454 -14.09 -10.11 28.02
N THR A 455 -13.76 -9.09 28.81
CA THR A 455 -12.38 -8.61 28.97
C THR A 455 -11.66 -9.45 30.02
N ASN A 456 -10.54 -10.06 29.64
CA ASN A 456 -9.69 -10.84 30.54
C ASN A 456 -8.81 -9.94 31.43
N GLU A 457 -8.08 -10.54 32.37
CA GLU A 457 -7.20 -9.84 33.32
C GLU A 457 -6.08 -9.04 32.62
N ASP A 458 -5.65 -9.50 31.45
CA ASP A 458 -4.71 -8.79 30.59
C ASP A 458 -5.36 -7.64 29.82
N GLY A 459 -6.63 -7.31 30.03
CA GLY A 459 -7.29 -6.22 29.30
C GLY A 459 -7.41 -6.49 27.79
N ARG A 460 -7.53 -7.76 27.41
CA ARG A 460 -7.86 -8.22 26.05
C ARG A 460 -9.24 -8.87 26.04
N LEU A 461 -9.89 -8.91 24.89
CA LEU A 461 -11.18 -9.57 24.76
C LEU A 461 -11.00 -11.05 24.47
N SER A 462 -11.69 -11.90 25.25
CA SER A 462 -11.86 -13.31 24.93
C SER A 462 -12.60 -13.46 23.60
N MET A 463 -12.27 -14.49 22.84
CA MET A 463 -13.00 -14.83 21.62
C MET A 463 -14.41 -15.38 21.93
N GLY A 464 -14.57 -16.08 23.06
CA GLY A 464 -15.86 -16.66 23.43
C GLY A 464 -15.94 -17.19 24.86
N TRP A 465 -17.12 -17.71 25.21
CA TRP A 465 -17.43 -18.26 26.52
C TRP A 465 -18.44 -19.38 26.41
N THR A 466 -18.32 -20.43 27.23
CA THR A 466 -19.33 -21.45 27.40
C THR A 466 -19.77 -21.53 28.86
N PRO A 467 -21.04 -21.85 29.15
CA PRO A 467 -21.50 -22.09 30.51
C PRO A 467 -20.85 -23.32 31.14
N GLU A 468 -20.35 -24.25 30.33
CA GLU A 468 -19.66 -25.44 30.78
C GLU A 468 -18.23 -25.16 31.28
N ASP A 469 -17.46 -24.35 30.55
CA ASP A 469 -16.01 -24.20 30.76
C ASP A 469 -15.55 -22.76 31.05
N GLY A 470 -16.45 -21.79 30.96
CA GLY A 470 -16.12 -20.37 31.09
C GLY A 470 -15.51 -19.80 29.81
N PHE A 471 -14.63 -18.80 29.95
CA PHE A 471 -13.98 -18.15 28.81
C PHE A 471 -13.00 -19.11 28.12
N ILE A 472 -13.04 -19.13 26.78
CA ILE A 472 -12.05 -19.87 26.00
C ILE A 472 -10.67 -19.24 26.12
N LYS A 473 -9.62 -20.02 25.86
CA LYS A 473 -8.22 -19.57 26.04
C LYS A 473 -7.78 -18.50 25.05
N SER A 474 -8.43 -18.44 23.88
CA SER A 474 -8.04 -17.54 22.79
C SER A 474 -8.58 -16.14 23.01
N ASP A 475 -7.72 -15.15 22.80
CA ASP A 475 -8.04 -13.73 22.87
C ASP A 475 -7.83 -13.03 21.52
N TRP A 476 -8.50 -11.89 21.34
CA TRP A 476 -8.40 -11.11 20.11
C TRP A 476 -7.07 -10.35 20.03
N GLN A 477 -6.33 -10.60 18.95
CA GLN A 477 -5.06 -9.96 18.63
C GLN A 477 -5.05 -9.50 17.18
N ALA A 478 -4.55 -8.28 16.92
CA ALA A 478 -4.49 -7.73 15.58
C ALA A 478 -3.44 -8.43 14.72
N TYR A 479 -3.60 -8.45 13.39
CA TYR A 479 -4.73 -7.90 12.64
C TYR A 479 -5.70 -9.01 12.23
N ASN A 480 -7.01 -8.80 12.35
CA ASN A 480 -8.07 -9.74 11.95
C ASN A 480 -9.45 -9.05 11.86
N GLU A 481 -10.53 -9.82 11.79
CA GLU A 481 -11.93 -9.36 11.64
C GLU A 481 -12.47 -8.54 12.82
N ALA A 482 -11.79 -8.54 13.98
CA ALA A 482 -12.30 -8.02 15.24
C ALA A 482 -12.38 -6.49 15.35
N HIS A 483 -12.02 -5.74 14.30
CA HIS A 483 -12.19 -4.28 14.31
C HIS A 483 -13.63 -3.85 14.62
N ILE A 484 -14.63 -4.51 14.03
CA ILE A 484 -16.03 -4.22 14.30
C ILE A 484 -16.39 -4.47 15.77
N LEU A 485 -15.90 -5.56 16.37
CA LEU A 485 -16.09 -5.88 17.78
C LEU A 485 -15.51 -4.78 18.68
N LEU A 486 -14.26 -4.40 18.45
CA LEU A 486 -13.56 -3.39 19.24
C LEU A 486 -14.25 -2.02 19.10
N LEU A 487 -14.57 -1.61 17.88
CA LEU A 487 -15.20 -0.32 17.63
C LEU A 487 -16.63 -0.28 18.19
N LEU A 488 -17.46 -1.30 17.94
CA LEU A 488 -18.79 -1.36 18.53
C LEU A 488 -18.75 -1.38 20.05
N GLY A 489 -17.85 -2.15 20.66
CA GLY A 489 -17.71 -2.16 22.11
C GLY A 489 -17.23 -0.83 22.69
N MET A 490 -16.30 -0.13 22.02
CA MET A 490 -15.86 1.21 22.44
C MET A 490 -16.95 2.28 22.26
N GLY A 491 -17.80 2.12 21.26
CA GLY A 491 -18.93 3.00 20.96
C GLY A 491 -20.13 2.81 21.87
N SER A 492 -20.17 1.74 22.68
CA SER A 492 -21.30 1.45 23.56
C SER A 492 -21.52 2.54 24.62
N PRO A 493 -22.76 3.03 24.81
CA PRO A 493 -23.07 4.04 25.82
C PRO A 493 -23.27 3.45 27.22
N THR A 494 -23.46 2.12 27.35
CA THR A 494 -23.81 1.44 28.62
C THR A 494 -22.66 0.62 29.17
N HIS A 495 -21.99 -0.16 28.33
CA HIS A 495 -20.93 -1.09 28.73
C HIS A 495 -19.69 -0.94 27.84
N PRO A 496 -19.05 0.25 27.80
CA PRO A 496 -17.98 0.53 26.86
C PRO A 496 -16.69 -0.24 27.16
N LEU A 497 -16.00 -0.65 26.10
CA LEU A 497 -14.59 -1.01 26.17
C LEU A 497 -13.72 0.24 26.41
N PRO A 498 -12.61 0.13 27.16
CA PRO A 498 -11.69 1.24 27.36
C PRO A 498 -10.95 1.59 26.06
N ALA A 499 -10.71 2.89 25.83
CA ALA A 499 -10.02 3.36 24.62
C ALA A 499 -8.62 2.76 24.43
N THR A 500 -7.93 2.44 25.54
CA THR A 500 -6.61 1.79 25.54
C THR A 500 -6.62 0.40 24.90
N MET A 501 -7.78 -0.24 24.79
CA MET A 501 -7.89 -1.58 24.20
C MET A 501 -7.59 -1.56 22.69
N TRP A 502 -7.95 -0.48 21.97
CA TRP A 502 -7.63 -0.34 20.55
C TRP A 502 -6.11 -0.35 20.31
N GLU A 503 -5.37 0.47 21.06
CA GLU A 503 -3.91 0.54 20.95
C GLU A 503 -3.27 -0.80 21.35
N LYS A 504 -3.80 -1.46 22.39
CA LYS A 504 -3.32 -2.78 22.83
C LYS A 504 -3.55 -3.85 21.77
N TYR A 505 -4.73 -3.91 21.18
CA TYR A 505 -5.06 -4.82 20.08
C TYR A 505 -4.13 -4.57 18.89
N MET A 506 -4.05 -3.32 18.41
CA MET A 506 -3.20 -2.97 17.26
C MET A 506 -1.70 -3.16 17.51
N SER A 507 -1.24 -3.21 18.76
CA SER A 507 0.17 -3.45 19.09
C SER A 507 0.68 -4.84 18.67
N THR A 508 -0.21 -5.81 18.47
CA THR A 508 0.15 -7.16 17.99
C THR A 508 0.14 -7.28 16.48
N ALA A 509 -0.32 -6.23 15.77
CA ALA A 509 -0.45 -6.26 14.32
C ALA A 509 0.92 -6.43 13.65
N LYS A 510 1.02 -7.42 12.77
CA LYS A 510 2.20 -7.66 11.95
C LYS A 510 2.03 -7.01 10.59
N LEU A 511 3.16 -6.71 9.96
CA LEU A 511 3.20 -6.23 8.58
C LEU A 511 3.79 -7.30 7.69
N THR A 512 3.25 -7.39 6.49
CA THR A 512 3.77 -8.17 5.40
C THR A 512 4.03 -7.27 4.20
N ASP A 513 4.98 -7.64 3.34
CA ASP A 513 5.33 -6.94 2.09
C ASP A 513 5.57 -7.95 0.97
N GLN A 514 4.60 -8.85 0.79
CA GLN A 514 4.62 -9.86 -0.25
C GLN A 514 4.11 -9.25 -1.57
N TYR A 515 4.72 -9.65 -2.69
CA TYR A 515 4.37 -9.15 -4.03
C TYR A 515 4.36 -7.61 -4.15
N GLY A 516 5.20 -6.92 -3.36
CA GLY A 516 5.31 -5.46 -3.34
C GLY A 516 4.11 -4.74 -2.72
N GLN A 517 3.26 -5.46 -1.98
CA GLN A 517 2.07 -4.93 -1.34
C GLN A 517 2.26 -4.89 0.19
N LYS A 518 2.88 -3.83 0.69
CA LYS A 518 3.00 -3.63 2.14
C LYS A 518 1.63 -3.41 2.81
N ASN A 519 1.19 -4.36 3.65
CA ASN A 519 -0.10 -4.34 4.34
C ASN A 519 -0.04 -5.02 5.73
N LEU A 520 -1.11 -4.89 6.52
CA LEU A 520 -1.30 -5.57 7.80
C LEU A 520 -1.61 -7.05 7.55
N GLU A 521 -0.84 -7.91 8.17
CA GLU A 521 -0.86 -9.35 7.91
C GLU A 521 -2.10 -10.02 8.52
N PHE A 522 -2.94 -10.58 7.65
CA PHE A 522 -3.95 -11.57 7.97
C PHE A 522 -4.24 -12.39 6.71
N GLY A 523 -4.15 -13.72 6.80
CA GLY A 523 -4.16 -14.61 5.64
C GLY A 523 -5.51 -14.69 4.93
N PRO A 524 -6.58 -15.11 5.62
CA PRO A 524 -7.91 -15.20 5.04
C PRO A 524 -8.48 -13.83 4.66
N MET A 525 -9.10 -13.69 3.49
CA MET A 525 -9.56 -12.38 3.02
C MET A 525 -10.69 -11.77 3.88
N PHE A 526 -11.49 -12.59 4.56
CA PHE A 526 -12.64 -12.11 5.34
C PHE A 526 -12.28 -11.10 6.44
N GLY A 527 -11.09 -11.22 7.05
CA GLY A 527 -10.62 -10.27 8.07
C GLY A 527 -10.35 -8.87 7.52
N HIS A 528 -10.17 -8.74 6.21
CA HIS A 528 -10.08 -7.45 5.51
C HIS A 528 -11.45 -6.92 5.04
N GLN A 529 -12.50 -7.73 5.14
CA GLN A 529 -13.82 -7.47 4.53
C GLN A 529 -14.92 -7.23 5.56
N TYR A 530 -15.10 -8.11 6.55
CA TYR A 530 -16.31 -8.14 7.40
C TYR A 530 -16.60 -6.81 8.09
N THR A 531 -15.61 -6.22 8.76
CA THR A 531 -15.78 -4.90 9.39
C THR A 531 -16.17 -3.83 8.37
N GLN A 532 -15.58 -3.91 7.17
CA GLN A 532 -15.76 -2.92 6.11
C GLN A 532 -17.05 -3.09 5.31
N VAL A 533 -17.85 -4.11 5.60
CA VAL A 533 -19.26 -4.17 5.15
C VAL A 533 -20.03 -2.97 5.71
N TRP A 534 -19.87 -2.68 7.00
CA TRP A 534 -20.59 -1.59 7.67
C TRP A 534 -19.74 -0.33 7.87
N MET A 535 -18.41 -0.44 7.91
CA MET A 535 -17.54 0.69 8.24
C MET A 535 -16.69 1.13 7.05
N ASP A 536 -16.88 2.37 6.62
CA ASP A 536 -16.01 3.00 5.62
C ASP A 536 -14.76 3.58 6.27
N PHE A 537 -13.58 3.03 5.97
CA PHE A 537 -12.29 3.55 6.47
C PHE A 537 -11.58 4.52 5.51
N ARG A 538 -12.14 4.83 4.33
CA ARG A 538 -11.50 5.73 3.37
C ARG A 538 -11.19 7.08 4.01
N GLY A 539 -9.92 7.45 3.98
CA GLY A 539 -9.44 8.72 4.54
C GLY A 539 -9.47 8.81 6.08
N LYS A 540 -9.76 7.71 6.80
CA LYS A 540 -9.74 7.65 8.27
C LYS A 540 -8.45 6.95 8.72
N LEU A 541 -7.66 7.65 9.54
CA LEU A 541 -6.38 7.15 10.01
C LEU A 541 -6.31 7.18 11.54
N ASP A 542 -6.08 6.02 12.15
CA ASP A 542 -5.68 5.92 13.55
C ASP A 542 -4.16 6.09 13.71
N ALA A 543 -3.62 5.82 14.91
CA ALA A 543 -2.18 5.88 15.16
C ALA A 543 -1.35 4.90 14.32
N THR A 544 -1.89 3.71 14.03
CA THR A 544 -1.23 2.68 13.22
C THR A 544 -1.17 3.11 11.77
N ASN A 545 -2.30 3.48 11.16
CA ASN A 545 -2.36 3.94 9.77
C ASN A 545 -1.58 5.22 9.53
N LYS A 546 -1.52 6.14 10.51
CA LYS A 546 -0.65 7.33 10.44
C LYS A 546 0.82 6.95 10.26
N LYS A 547 1.29 5.90 10.95
CA LYS A 547 2.67 5.38 10.80
C LYS A 547 2.87 4.65 9.47
N LEU A 548 1.85 3.94 8.99
CA LEU A 548 1.92 3.18 7.73
C LEU A 548 1.80 4.06 6.48
N GLY A 549 1.17 5.23 6.60
CA GLY A 549 0.96 6.17 5.50
C GLY A 549 -0.28 5.87 4.63
N PHE A 550 -1.11 4.89 5.01
CA PHE A 550 -2.34 4.50 4.32
C PHE A 550 -3.43 4.02 5.29
N ASP A 551 -4.71 4.17 4.92
CA ASP A 551 -5.88 3.78 5.72
C ASP A 551 -6.23 2.29 5.60
N TYR A 552 -7.19 1.80 6.40
CA TYR A 552 -7.60 0.39 6.37
C TYR A 552 -8.31 -0.02 5.07
N PHE A 553 -8.87 0.92 4.30
CA PHE A 553 -9.43 0.62 2.98
C PHE A 553 -8.31 0.28 1.98
N GLU A 554 -7.28 1.12 1.93
CA GLU A 554 -6.07 0.85 1.15
C GLU A 554 -5.33 -0.39 1.67
N ASN A 555 -5.37 -0.66 2.98
CA ASN A 555 -4.84 -1.92 3.54
C ASN A 555 -5.52 -3.15 2.90
N SER A 556 -6.85 -3.19 2.90
CA SER A 556 -7.62 -4.29 2.29
C SER A 556 -7.40 -4.39 0.79
N ARG A 557 -7.29 -3.26 0.08
CA ARG A 557 -6.91 -3.25 -1.34
C ARG A 557 -5.56 -3.93 -1.58
N ARG A 558 -4.56 -3.61 -0.76
CA ARG A 558 -3.22 -4.20 -0.86
C ARG A 558 -3.23 -5.69 -0.55
N ALA A 559 -4.00 -6.13 0.46
CA ALA A 559 -4.19 -7.54 0.76
C ALA A 559 -4.82 -8.28 -0.44
N ALA A 560 -5.88 -7.72 -1.05
CA ALA A 560 -6.52 -8.28 -2.25
C ALA A 560 -5.54 -8.36 -3.44
N LEU A 561 -4.77 -7.30 -3.70
CA LEU A 561 -3.74 -7.28 -4.75
C LEU A 561 -2.62 -8.30 -4.49
N ALA A 562 -2.20 -8.48 -3.24
CA ALA A 562 -1.19 -9.46 -2.86
C ALA A 562 -1.69 -10.89 -3.07
N GLN A 563 -2.92 -11.17 -2.66
CA GLN A 563 -3.54 -12.49 -2.82
C GLN A 563 -3.80 -12.81 -4.30
N HIS A 564 -4.22 -11.84 -5.10
CA HIS A 564 -4.33 -11.97 -6.55
C HIS A 564 -2.98 -12.29 -7.20
N ALA A 565 -1.93 -11.54 -6.85
CA ALA A 565 -0.59 -11.78 -7.36
C ALA A 565 -0.03 -13.15 -6.95
N TYR A 566 -0.34 -13.61 -5.72
CA TYR A 566 -0.04 -14.97 -5.27
C TYR A 566 -0.73 -16.03 -6.13
N ALA A 567 -2.03 -15.87 -6.40
CA ALA A 567 -2.78 -16.78 -7.26
C ALA A 567 -2.28 -16.79 -8.71
N VAL A 568 -1.89 -15.63 -9.25
CA VAL A 568 -1.26 -15.51 -10.59
C VAL A 568 0.10 -16.21 -10.63
N ALA A 569 0.92 -16.03 -9.60
CA ALA A 569 2.22 -16.70 -9.50
C ALA A 569 2.10 -18.20 -9.31
N ASN A 570 1.03 -18.64 -8.64
CA ASN A 570 0.67 -20.04 -8.39
C ASN A 570 1.88 -20.91 -7.98
N PRO A 571 2.59 -20.55 -6.89
CA PRO A 571 3.84 -21.22 -6.53
C PRO A 571 3.66 -22.72 -6.23
N GLN A 572 2.47 -23.11 -5.81
CA GLN A 572 2.11 -24.51 -5.56
C GLN A 572 1.68 -25.26 -6.83
N GLY A 573 1.42 -24.57 -7.94
CA GLY A 573 0.97 -25.19 -9.20
C GLY A 573 -0.39 -25.86 -9.08
N TRP A 574 -1.36 -25.22 -8.42
CA TRP A 574 -2.76 -25.65 -8.37
C TRP A 574 -3.43 -25.43 -9.72
N ARG A 575 -4.34 -26.33 -10.11
CA ARG A 575 -5.14 -26.13 -11.33
C ARG A 575 -6.15 -25.00 -11.11
N GLY A 576 -6.41 -24.23 -12.15
CA GLY A 576 -7.36 -23.12 -12.14
C GLY A 576 -6.78 -21.79 -11.66
N TYR A 577 -5.82 -21.77 -10.72
CA TYR A 577 -5.25 -20.53 -10.18
C TYR A 577 -4.69 -19.63 -11.28
N GLY A 578 -5.07 -18.36 -11.24
CA GLY A 578 -4.62 -17.37 -12.21
C GLY A 578 -5.27 -16.00 -12.03
N ALA A 579 -5.11 -15.14 -13.04
CA ALA A 579 -5.58 -13.76 -12.97
C ALA A 579 -7.11 -13.61 -12.89
N LEU A 580 -7.86 -14.64 -13.25
CA LEU A 580 -9.33 -14.66 -13.28
C LEU A 580 -9.93 -15.72 -12.34
N ASP A 581 -9.10 -16.46 -11.62
CA ASP A 581 -9.50 -17.56 -10.74
C ASP A 581 -8.59 -17.48 -9.50
N TRP A 582 -9.07 -16.75 -8.50
CA TRP A 582 -8.36 -16.45 -7.26
C TRP A 582 -9.38 -16.15 -6.15
N GLY A 583 -8.89 -16.15 -4.90
CA GLY A 583 -9.70 -15.85 -3.73
C GLY A 583 -9.51 -16.92 -2.66
N LEU A 584 -8.79 -16.58 -1.60
CA LEU A 584 -8.50 -17.46 -0.46
C LEU A 584 -9.06 -16.84 0.81
N THR A 585 -9.98 -17.56 1.43
CA THR A 585 -10.54 -17.22 2.74
C THR A 585 -11.00 -18.50 3.44
N ALA A 586 -11.41 -18.40 4.70
CA ALA A 586 -12.06 -19.51 5.38
C ALA A 586 -13.32 -19.90 4.61
N SER A 587 -13.42 -21.18 4.25
CA SER A 587 -14.52 -21.71 3.43
C SER A 587 -14.60 -23.23 3.58
N ASP A 588 -15.63 -23.82 3.02
CA ASP A 588 -15.67 -25.25 2.76
C ASP A 588 -14.65 -25.67 1.69
N GLY A 589 -14.53 -26.99 1.55
CA GLY A 589 -13.56 -27.67 0.72
C GLY A 589 -13.95 -29.12 0.52
N PRO A 590 -13.26 -29.83 -0.39
CA PRO A 590 -13.82 -31.02 -1.00
C PRO A 590 -13.90 -32.26 -0.09
N ALA A 591 -12.89 -32.49 0.76
CA ALA A 591 -12.80 -33.64 1.67
C ALA A 591 -11.51 -33.57 2.49
N GLU A 592 -11.47 -34.22 3.67
CA GLU A 592 -10.23 -34.51 4.41
C GLU A 592 -9.52 -35.73 3.79
N VAL A 593 -8.61 -35.49 2.83
CA VAL A 593 -7.92 -36.57 2.12
C VAL A 593 -6.60 -36.11 1.50
N THR A 594 -5.61 -37.00 1.49
CA THR A 594 -4.37 -36.84 0.72
C THR A 594 -4.48 -37.59 -0.62
N LYS A 595 -4.19 -36.92 -1.74
CA LYS A 595 -4.21 -37.51 -3.08
C LYS A 595 -2.92 -37.21 -3.84
N ILE A 596 -2.54 -38.10 -4.76
CA ILE A 596 -1.53 -37.78 -5.78
C ILE A 596 -2.24 -37.09 -6.95
N VAL A 597 -1.94 -35.81 -7.17
CA VAL A 597 -2.44 -35.03 -8.32
C VAL A 597 -1.25 -34.47 -9.08
N ASP A 598 -1.19 -34.71 -10.39
CA ASP A 598 -0.06 -34.32 -11.25
C ASP A 598 1.31 -34.78 -10.72
N GLY A 599 1.36 -36.00 -10.17
CA GLY A 599 2.58 -36.60 -9.61
C GLY A 599 3.04 -35.98 -8.29
N LYS A 600 2.25 -35.09 -7.68
CA LYS A 600 2.52 -34.48 -6.37
C LYS A 600 1.51 -34.94 -5.34
N GLU A 601 1.99 -35.20 -4.12
CA GLU A 601 1.12 -35.40 -2.97
C GLU A 601 0.46 -34.07 -2.58
N ARG A 602 -0.86 -34.07 -2.44
CA ARG A 602 -1.70 -32.91 -2.11
C ARG A 602 -2.64 -33.29 -0.97
N GLU A 603 -2.66 -32.47 0.06
CA GLU A 603 -3.65 -32.54 1.13
C GLU A 603 -4.83 -31.64 0.76
N PHE A 604 -6.04 -32.13 0.99
CA PHE A 604 -7.28 -31.40 0.87
C PHE A 604 -8.01 -31.46 2.20
N HIS A 605 -8.78 -30.41 2.47
CA HIS A 605 -9.57 -30.29 3.68
C HIS A 605 -11.05 -30.08 3.36
N THR A 606 -11.92 -30.37 4.32
CA THR A 606 -13.31 -29.88 4.29
C THR A 606 -13.30 -28.39 4.61
N TYR A 607 -13.66 -27.99 5.82
CA TYR A 607 -13.60 -26.59 6.24
C TYR A 607 -12.19 -26.23 6.72
N ASN A 608 -11.62 -25.15 6.18
CA ASN A 608 -10.31 -24.66 6.61
C ASN A 608 -10.17 -23.14 6.44
N ALA A 609 -9.39 -22.50 7.30
CA ALA A 609 -9.10 -21.06 7.27
C ALA A 609 -8.05 -20.73 6.20
N ARG A 610 -8.39 -20.91 4.92
CA ARG A 610 -7.47 -20.72 3.80
C ARG A 610 -7.09 -19.25 3.64
N GLY A 611 -5.88 -18.97 3.16
CA GLY A 611 -5.46 -17.59 3.01
C GLY A 611 -4.01 -17.39 2.58
N PHE A 612 -3.65 -16.12 2.43
CA PHE A 612 -2.29 -15.69 2.14
C PHE A 612 -2.03 -14.29 2.72
N PRO A 613 -0.87 -14.03 3.35
CA PRO A 613 0.21 -14.97 3.68
C PRO A 613 -0.06 -15.73 4.99
N ASN A 614 0.74 -16.77 5.25
CA ASN A 614 0.78 -17.51 6.53
C ASN A 614 -0.53 -18.22 6.92
N ALA A 615 -1.27 -18.72 5.93
CA ALA A 615 -2.45 -19.56 6.11
C ALA A 615 -2.38 -20.74 5.11
N PRO A 616 -3.13 -21.83 5.34
CA PRO A 616 -3.14 -22.97 4.43
C PRO A 616 -3.71 -22.60 3.05
N ASP A 617 -3.22 -23.31 2.04
CA ASP A 617 -3.70 -23.26 0.66
C ASP A 617 -3.68 -24.69 0.11
N ASP A 618 -4.86 -25.26 -0.14
CA ASP A 618 -5.08 -26.60 -0.70
C ASP A 618 -5.65 -26.55 -2.14
N GLY A 619 -5.51 -25.41 -2.83
CA GLY A 619 -6.03 -25.20 -4.18
C GLY A 619 -7.53 -24.92 -4.26
N THR A 620 -8.22 -24.76 -3.12
CA THR A 620 -9.64 -24.38 -3.08
C THR A 620 -9.79 -22.86 -3.20
N ILE A 621 -10.69 -22.41 -4.06
CA ILE A 621 -11.02 -20.99 -4.32
C ILE A 621 -12.40 -20.71 -3.74
N ALA A 622 -12.50 -19.66 -2.92
CA ALA A 622 -13.74 -19.18 -2.34
C ALA A 622 -14.18 -17.88 -3.02
N PRO A 623 -15.31 -17.86 -3.78
CA PRO A 623 -15.77 -16.68 -4.49
C PRO A 623 -15.89 -15.42 -3.63
N THR A 624 -16.26 -15.55 -2.35
CA THR A 624 -16.42 -14.40 -1.44
C THR A 624 -15.12 -13.61 -1.24
N ALA A 625 -13.95 -14.25 -1.25
CA ALA A 625 -12.67 -13.56 -1.09
C ALA A 625 -12.41 -12.56 -2.23
N ALA A 626 -12.67 -12.95 -3.48
CA ALA A 626 -12.53 -12.03 -4.61
C ALA A 626 -13.72 -11.09 -4.71
N ALA A 627 -14.95 -11.62 -4.71
CA ALA A 627 -16.17 -10.86 -5.00
C ALA A 627 -16.45 -9.79 -3.93
N ALA A 628 -16.30 -10.09 -2.64
CA ALA A 628 -16.49 -9.08 -1.59
C ALA A 628 -15.33 -8.07 -1.49
N SER A 629 -14.25 -8.27 -2.24
CA SER A 629 -13.16 -7.29 -2.41
C SER A 629 -13.44 -6.27 -3.51
N LEU A 630 -14.62 -6.32 -4.15
CA LEU A 630 -15.00 -5.46 -5.27
C LEU A 630 -14.81 -3.95 -5.00
N PRO A 631 -15.20 -3.38 -3.85
CA PRO A 631 -14.93 -1.97 -3.58
C PRO A 631 -13.44 -1.63 -3.51
N PHE A 632 -12.62 -2.57 -3.03
CA PHE A 632 -11.21 -2.34 -2.80
C PHE A 632 -10.40 -2.40 -4.09
N ALA A 633 -10.64 -3.41 -4.93
CA ALA A 633 -9.82 -3.72 -6.10
C ALA A 633 -10.68 -4.07 -7.34
N PRO A 634 -11.55 -3.15 -7.81
CA PRO A 634 -12.47 -3.46 -8.91
C PRO A 634 -11.77 -3.85 -10.20
N GLU A 635 -10.53 -3.38 -10.42
CA GLU A 635 -9.75 -3.69 -11.62
C GLU A 635 -9.35 -5.18 -11.74
N ILE A 636 -9.28 -5.92 -10.63
CA ILE A 636 -9.03 -7.38 -10.63
C ILE A 636 -10.32 -8.18 -10.38
N VAL A 637 -11.27 -7.61 -9.63
CA VAL A 637 -12.52 -8.31 -9.27
C VAL A 637 -13.52 -8.31 -10.44
N MET A 638 -13.72 -7.19 -11.14
CA MET A 638 -14.70 -7.13 -12.23
C MET A 638 -14.41 -8.13 -13.38
N PRO A 639 -13.15 -8.30 -13.84
CA PRO A 639 -12.83 -9.36 -14.80
C PRO A 639 -13.06 -10.77 -14.26
N THR A 640 -12.76 -11.00 -12.98
CA THR A 640 -12.97 -12.29 -12.30
C THR A 640 -14.45 -12.66 -12.24
N LEU A 641 -15.32 -11.72 -11.84
CA LEU A 641 -16.76 -11.93 -11.82
C LEU A 641 -17.32 -12.25 -13.21
N LYS A 642 -16.86 -11.54 -14.25
CA LYS A 642 -17.26 -11.80 -15.63
C LYS A 642 -16.86 -13.21 -16.06
N HIS A 643 -15.61 -13.58 -15.82
CA HIS A 643 -15.08 -14.92 -16.11
C HIS A 643 -15.91 -16.01 -15.43
N TRP A 644 -16.21 -15.87 -14.14
CA TRP A 644 -17.04 -16.85 -13.43
C TRP A 644 -18.45 -16.95 -14.00
N LEU A 645 -19.10 -15.83 -14.30
CA LEU A 645 -20.47 -15.83 -14.82
C LEU A 645 -20.56 -16.29 -16.28
N THR A 646 -19.48 -16.27 -17.06
CA THR A 646 -19.48 -16.69 -18.47
C THR A 646 -18.81 -18.04 -18.72
N GLU A 647 -17.65 -18.28 -18.12
CA GLU A 647 -16.81 -19.47 -18.36
C GLU A 647 -16.93 -20.52 -17.25
N ARG A 648 -17.48 -20.16 -16.08
CA ARG A 648 -17.78 -21.09 -14.98
C ARG A 648 -19.23 -20.95 -14.46
N PRO A 649 -20.25 -20.87 -15.33
CA PRO A 649 -21.62 -20.60 -14.89
C PRO A 649 -22.13 -21.63 -13.87
N GLU A 650 -21.56 -22.83 -13.81
CA GLU A 650 -21.91 -23.88 -12.86
C GLU A 650 -21.60 -23.57 -11.38
N ILE A 651 -20.73 -22.58 -11.10
CA ILE A 651 -20.48 -22.15 -9.72
C ILE A 651 -21.48 -21.11 -9.23
N PHE A 652 -22.37 -20.60 -10.09
CA PHE A 652 -23.38 -19.60 -9.77
C PHE A 652 -24.79 -20.16 -9.93
N GLY A 653 -25.61 -20.05 -8.88
CA GLY A 653 -26.98 -20.58 -8.85
C GLY A 653 -28.00 -19.57 -8.35
N HIS A 654 -29.21 -20.06 -8.05
CA HIS A 654 -30.34 -19.26 -7.57
C HIS A 654 -30.01 -18.42 -6.33
N GLN A 655 -29.25 -19.00 -5.39
CA GLN A 655 -28.80 -18.36 -4.16
C GLN A 655 -27.42 -17.68 -4.28
N GLY A 656 -26.95 -17.41 -5.51
CA GLY A 656 -25.64 -16.81 -5.79
C GLY A 656 -24.53 -17.85 -6.01
N PHE A 657 -23.28 -17.42 -5.86
CA PHE A 657 -22.13 -18.31 -5.95
C PHE A 657 -22.18 -19.44 -4.90
N ALA A 658 -21.63 -20.60 -5.25
CA ALA A 658 -21.28 -21.65 -4.30
C ALA A 658 -20.21 -21.15 -3.32
N ASP A 659 -20.12 -21.79 -2.15
CA ASP A 659 -19.16 -21.42 -1.10
C ASP A 659 -17.71 -21.47 -1.59
N ALA A 660 -17.37 -22.56 -2.29
CA ALA A 660 -16.05 -22.78 -2.82
C ALA A 660 -16.04 -23.72 -4.04
N PHE A 661 -14.93 -23.72 -4.77
CA PHE A 661 -14.65 -24.70 -5.81
C PHE A 661 -13.15 -25.04 -5.86
N ASN A 662 -12.80 -26.24 -6.34
CA ASN A 662 -11.42 -26.72 -6.41
C ASN A 662 -11.18 -27.48 -7.73
N PRO A 663 -10.61 -26.81 -8.75
CA PRO A 663 -10.29 -27.44 -10.04
C PRO A 663 -9.16 -28.49 -9.96
N THR A 664 -8.40 -28.52 -8.85
CA THR A 664 -7.35 -29.54 -8.65
C THR A 664 -7.93 -30.86 -8.18
N PHE A 665 -8.94 -30.83 -7.31
CA PHE A 665 -9.48 -32.02 -6.65
C PHE A 665 -10.16 -33.01 -7.62
N ASP A 666 -10.83 -32.50 -8.65
CA ASP A 666 -11.48 -33.28 -9.70
C ASP A 666 -11.22 -32.65 -11.08
N SER A 667 -10.28 -33.19 -11.86
CA SER A 667 -10.03 -32.68 -13.23
C SER A 667 -11.08 -33.04 -14.27
N ALA A 668 -12.07 -33.89 -13.95
CA ALA A 668 -13.07 -34.28 -14.93
C ALA A 668 -14.01 -33.11 -15.31
N LYS A 669 -14.06 -32.06 -14.48
CA LYS A 669 -14.93 -30.89 -14.67
C LYS A 669 -14.09 -29.61 -14.75
N PRO A 670 -14.50 -28.59 -15.54
CA PRO A 670 -13.76 -27.33 -15.65
C PRO A 670 -13.50 -26.62 -14.33
N SER A 671 -14.49 -26.59 -13.43
CA SER A 671 -14.37 -26.02 -12.07
C SER A 671 -14.04 -27.06 -10.99
N GLY A 672 -13.84 -28.31 -11.39
CA GLY A 672 -13.59 -29.45 -10.53
C GLY A 672 -14.67 -29.70 -9.49
N TRP A 673 -14.26 -29.82 -8.23
CA TRP A 673 -15.22 -29.90 -7.13
C TRP A 673 -15.86 -28.53 -6.93
N ILE A 674 -17.17 -28.49 -6.70
CA ILE A 674 -17.93 -27.27 -6.44
C ILE A 674 -18.78 -27.60 -5.23
N ASP A 675 -18.85 -26.67 -4.27
CA ASP A 675 -19.71 -26.86 -3.13
C ASP A 675 -21.19 -26.86 -3.53
N ALA A 676 -21.93 -27.84 -2.99
CA ALA A 676 -23.37 -27.90 -3.12
C ALA A 676 -24.07 -26.89 -2.19
N GLU A 677 -23.38 -26.42 -1.16
CA GLU A 677 -23.89 -25.54 -0.12
C GLU A 677 -23.48 -24.07 -0.34
N ARG A 678 -24.06 -23.19 0.46
CA ARG A 678 -23.73 -21.76 0.58
C ARG A 678 -23.73 -21.39 2.06
N LEU A 679 -22.77 -20.56 2.47
CA LEU A 679 -22.65 -20.09 3.85
C LEU A 679 -23.09 -18.62 3.97
N GLY A 680 -23.90 -18.30 4.97
CA GLY A 680 -24.44 -16.95 5.13
C GLY A 680 -23.36 -15.87 5.34
N ILE A 681 -22.27 -16.25 6.02
CA ILE A 681 -21.11 -15.39 6.24
C ILE A 681 -20.26 -15.15 4.98
N ASP A 682 -20.47 -15.94 3.93
CA ASP A 682 -19.79 -15.80 2.64
C ASP A 682 -20.70 -15.13 1.60
N GLN A 683 -22.00 -15.43 1.61
CA GLN A 683 -22.99 -14.77 0.75
C GLN A 683 -23.20 -13.30 1.12
N GLY A 684 -23.20 -12.98 2.42
CA GLY A 684 -23.47 -11.64 2.96
C GLY A 684 -22.50 -10.58 2.45
N PRO A 685 -21.18 -10.76 2.66
CA PRO A 685 -20.16 -9.85 2.16
C PRO A 685 -20.24 -9.64 0.65
N ILE A 686 -20.51 -10.67 -0.16
CA ILE A 686 -20.64 -10.51 -1.62
C ILE A 686 -21.76 -9.53 -1.97
N LEU A 687 -22.95 -9.74 -1.41
CA LEU A 687 -24.11 -8.89 -1.65
C LEU A 687 -23.85 -7.45 -1.21
N LEU A 688 -23.36 -7.30 0.03
CA LEU A 688 -23.28 -6.00 0.71
C LEU A 688 -22.07 -5.18 0.24
N MET A 689 -20.93 -5.81 -0.05
CA MET A 689 -19.80 -5.10 -0.63
C MET A 689 -20.04 -4.74 -2.08
N THR A 690 -20.81 -5.53 -2.84
CA THR A 690 -21.26 -5.10 -4.17
C THR A 690 -22.14 -3.86 -4.07
N GLU A 691 -23.00 -3.78 -3.05
CA GLU A 691 -23.83 -2.60 -2.82
C GLU A 691 -22.99 -1.37 -2.45
N ASN A 692 -22.01 -1.54 -1.56
CA ASN A 692 -21.09 -0.47 -1.21
C ASN A 692 -20.26 0.01 -2.42
N TYR A 693 -19.86 -0.88 -3.32
CA TYR A 693 -19.20 -0.50 -4.55
C TYR A 693 -20.13 0.30 -5.47
N ARG A 694 -21.36 -0.16 -5.69
CA ARG A 694 -22.30 0.45 -6.64
C ARG A 694 -22.83 1.79 -6.15
N HIS A 695 -23.22 1.88 -4.88
CA HIS A 695 -23.96 3.03 -4.35
C HIS A 695 -23.37 3.57 -3.04
N GLY A 696 -22.57 2.79 -2.32
CA GLY A 696 -22.04 3.18 -1.01
C GLY A 696 -23.13 3.36 0.06
N SER A 697 -24.32 2.81 -0.17
CA SER A 697 -25.53 3.08 0.62
C SER A 697 -25.39 2.59 2.07
N ILE A 698 -24.81 1.42 2.29
CA ILE A 698 -24.59 0.87 3.64
C ILE A 698 -23.62 1.78 4.42
N TRP A 699 -22.49 2.13 3.82
CA TRP A 699 -21.56 3.09 4.40
C TRP A 699 -22.20 4.44 4.68
N GLN A 700 -23.05 4.96 3.80
CA GLN A 700 -23.74 6.23 4.00
C GLN A 700 -24.71 6.19 5.18
N LYS A 701 -25.38 5.06 5.41
CA LYS A 701 -26.26 4.87 6.57
C LYS A 701 -25.47 4.72 7.87
N MET A 702 -24.33 4.02 7.83
CA MET A 702 -23.52 3.75 9.02
C MET A 702 -22.58 4.89 9.41
N GLN A 703 -22.09 5.70 8.47
CA GLN A 703 -21.11 6.76 8.76
C GLN A 703 -21.62 7.86 9.70
N ASN A 704 -22.95 8.01 9.86
CA ASN A 704 -23.56 9.00 10.73
C ASN A 704 -24.04 8.40 12.07
N ASP A 705 -23.77 7.12 12.30
CA ASP A 705 -24.10 6.46 13.55
C ASP A 705 -23.32 7.07 14.71
N ALA A 706 -24.02 7.60 15.71
CA ALA A 706 -23.40 8.29 16.84
C ALA A 706 -22.49 7.37 17.69
N ASN A 707 -22.82 6.08 17.79
CA ASN A 707 -22.02 5.11 18.54
C ASN A 707 -20.73 4.82 17.78
N LEU A 708 -20.81 4.68 16.45
CA LEU A 708 -19.61 4.50 15.61
C LEU A 708 -18.72 5.74 15.57
N GLN A 709 -19.28 6.95 15.51
CA GLN A 709 -18.47 8.17 15.59
C GLN A 709 -17.73 8.23 16.93
N THR A 710 -18.43 7.96 18.03
CA THR A 710 -17.83 7.88 19.37
C THR A 710 -16.71 6.83 19.43
N ALA A 711 -16.92 5.67 18.82
CA ALA A 711 -15.91 4.62 18.74
C ALA A 711 -14.65 5.06 17.99
N LEU A 712 -14.82 5.64 16.80
CA LEU A 712 -13.72 6.13 15.96
C LEU A 712 -12.92 7.22 16.68
N ASP A 713 -13.61 8.15 17.36
CA ASP A 713 -12.98 9.20 18.15
C ASP A 713 -12.17 8.61 19.32
N LYS A 714 -12.75 7.67 20.08
CA LYS A 714 -12.05 6.98 21.17
C LYS A 714 -10.85 6.17 20.70
N ALA A 715 -10.93 5.56 19.52
CA ALA A 715 -9.83 4.81 18.90
C ALA A 715 -8.76 5.73 18.26
N GLY A 716 -8.95 7.06 18.30
CA GLY A 716 -7.96 8.03 17.83
C GLY A 716 -7.93 8.18 16.31
N PHE A 717 -8.99 7.79 15.62
CA PHE A 717 -9.13 8.02 14.18
C PHE A 717 -9.27 9.52 13.91
N THR A 718 -8.56 9.98 12.89
CA THR A 718 -8.70 11.33 12.36
C THR A 718 -8.87 11.27 10.85
N ARG A 719 -9.62 12.21 10.28
CA ARG A 719 -9.70 12.34 8.83
C ARG A 719 -8.39 12.91 8.28
N ARG A 720 -7.93 12.40 7.14
CA ARG A 720 -6.75 12.94 6.44
C ARG A 720 -6.94 14.44 6.20
N PRO A 721 -6.02 15.33 6.63
CA PRO A 721 -6.13 16.75 6.33
C PRO A 721 -6.12 16.93 4.82
N ILE A 722 -7.20 17.49 4.27
CA ILE A 722 -7.25 17.89 2.86
C ILE A 722 -6.38 19.13 2.76
N ALA A 723 -5.15 19.00 2.23
CA ALA A 723 -4.43 20.19 1.77
C ALA A 723 -5.29 20.82 0.66
N ALA A 724 -5.78 22.04 0.91
CA ALA A 724 -6.66 22.74 -0.03
C ALA A 724 -5.96 22.87 -1.39
N PRO A 725 -6.56 22.38 -2.49
CA PRO A 725 -6.00 22.57 -3.83
C PRO A 725 -6.28 24.01 -4.26
N GLY A 726 -5.25 24.86 -4.26
CA GLY A 726 -5.44 26.24 -4.71
C GLY A 726 -4.22 27.17 -4.69
N VAL A 727 -3.09 26.80 -4.07
CA VAL A 727 -1.92 27.68 -4.08
C VAL A 727 -1.03 27.32 -5.26
N ASN A 728 -1.06 28.17 -6.29
CA ASN A 728 -0.12 28.13 -7.41
C ASN A 728 1.27 28.55 -6.91
N TRP A 729 1.96 27.60 -6.26
CA TRP A 729 3.24 27.82 -5.58
C TRP A 729 4.33 28.34 -6.52
N LEU A 730 4.28 27.99 -7.82
CA LEU A 730 5.24 28.45 -8.82
C LEU A 730 5.19 29.99 -8.96
N SER A 731 4.00 30.59 -8.84
CA SER A 731 3.83 32.06 -8.93
C SER A 731 4.28 32.81 -7.67
N GLN A 732 4.14 32.18 -6.49
CA GLN A 732 4.58 32.78 -5.21
C GLN A 732 6.09 32.62 -5.00
N PHE A 733 6.67 31.51 -5.44
CA PHE A 733 8.12 31.29 -5.40
C PHE A 733 8.88 32.25 -6.33
N MET A 734 8.36 32.52 -7.52
CA MET A 734 8.98 33.46 -8.47
C MET A 734 8.81 34.94 -8.11
N SER A 735 7.86 35.29 -7.22
CA SER A 735 7.57 36.70 -6.87
C SER A 735 8.23 37.18 -5.57
N GLY A 736 8.96 36.30 -4.85
CA GLY A 736 9.77 36.70 -3.69
C GLY A 736 8.99 37.29 -2.51
N GLN A 737 7.66 37.13 -2.46
CA GLN A 737 6.86 37.65 -1.34
C GLN A 737 6.65 36.58 -0.26
N PRO A 738 6.86 36.91 1.04
CA PRO A 738 6.48 36.03 2.13
C PRO A 738 4.95 35.97 2.27
N ALA A 739 4.40 34.76 2.37
CA ALA A 739 2.98 34.55 2.66
C ALA A 739 2.73 34.66 4.18
N SER A 740 1.69 35.41 4.57
CA SER A 740 1.17 35.52 5.94
C SER A 740 0.42 34.27 6.38
#